data_AF-A0A972JWZ3-F1
#
_entry.id   AF-A0A972JWZ3-F1
#
_cell.length_a   1.000
_cell.length_b   1.000
_cell.length_c   1.000
_cell.angle_alpha   90.00
_cell.angle_beta   90.00
_cell.angle_gamma   90.00
#
_symmetry.space_group_name_H-M   'P 1'
#
loop_
_entity.id
_entity.type
_entity.pdbx_description
1 polymer ?
#
loop_
_entity_poly.entity_id
_entity_poly.type
_entity_poly.pdbx_seq_one_letter_code
_entity_poly.pdbx_strand_id
1 'polypeptide(L)'
;MYNGKVKVGSSEERIAVQIDQLERHYLVGRDIEIQYFMQQLTIGGQQGRILNLYGTGGVGKSYLIDEFRRLAVHVNAAFLLMDSRGFSHTPQDFCTQLLRILGYPMEKLQQIAEPQALLELCHDILREKAMNQKLVLALDTFEDMGDMELWLREALLPQLYPEILILIAGRFPLQGIWLSSPVWRHWIHRMPIGDLDYFSVKQYLERSGISQEPMIKQIWMKTRGHPLTLSLIVSTTMVQNIQGLELVDEIEVFEHIVSIWLKEVPDDNLRELVETVAVLRHFNQELLSYVLDRQVKTVLFQRLVGLSFIRRVDRGWILHDLMRDAISYELRLRQPEHYDRLWKRCIMYYYSRMTNQSNRKMIAWEGVEWYYYIGDHVVRNFCFQKLTPYLLETLNPSNWAEAEQYLENRIINLKEVCLPLQNPDTGERFEYMISKEECFYPIKHIHLQELYELDPGIVKLMRDQQGAICGLTAIIPIHTGTLDYLLTHPPSSTYFQSLPNHRLKELRVPKEHIAGYFVKTVDVSDFEDVAIRTTAGLSFISLLISSGYVVTTAPPELSFLKEFHLSLGCEQVKNVAHYDYDINAPTPYYVLDTRGGKLQDYLNKMIASFGLVDHSKQQDDGMQTLSEREKEVVGLLEKGYTNQEIAADLFITEVTVKKHLTAVFRKLNVRNRTQLVNSYLKKTK
;
A
#
# COMPACT_ATOMS: atom_id res chain seq x y z
N MET A 1 38.24 13.81 -15.28
CA MET A 1 39.59 14.30 -15.61
C MET A 1 39.55 15.83 -15.63
N TYR A 2 40.24 16.50 -14.71
CA TYR A 2 40.59 17.92 -14.84
C TYR A 2 41.91 18.13 -14.09
N ASN A 3 43.02 18.08 -14.84
CA ASN A 3 44.35 18.49 -14.38
C ASN A 3 44.53 19.96 -14.75
N GLY A 4 44.56 20.84 -13.76
CA GLY A 4 44.81 22.27 -13.97
C GLY A 4 45.13 22.96 -12.65
N LYS A 5 46.43 23.19 -12.41
CA LYS A 5 46.93 24.02 -11.30
C LYS A 5 46.33 25.42 -11.39
N VAL A 6 45.30 25.71 -10.60
CA VAL A 6 44.86 27.08 -10.33
C VAL A 6 45.63 27.59 -9.13
N LYS A 7 46.37 28.69 -9.31
CA LYS A 7 47.05 29.41 -8.22
C LYS A 7 46.03 29.77 -7.13
N VAL A 8 46.37 29.44 -5.90
CA VAL A 8 45.52 29.56 -4.70
C VAL A 8 45.36 31.04 -4.33
N GLY A 9 44.21 31.63 -4.69
CA GLY A 9 43.62 32.74 -3.96
C GLY A 9 42.88 32.23 -2.71
N SER A 10 42.75 33.09 -1.70
CA SER A 10 42.12 32.87 -0.40
C SER A 10 40.82 32.06 -0.46
N SER A 11 40.61 31.26 0.60
CA SER A 11 39.54 30.27 0.77
C SER A 11 38.09 30.78 0.69
N GLU A 12 37.86 32.08 0.54
CA GLU A 12 36.53 32.71 0.64
C GLU A 12 35.90 33.11 -0.72
N GLU A 13 36.63 33.09 -1.83
CA GLU A 13 36.13 33.58 -3.14
C GLU A 13 35.92 32.47 -4.20
N ARG A 14 35.44 31.29 -3.80
CA ARG A 14 35.08 30.24 -4.77
C ARG A 14 33.57 30.11 -4.88
N ILE A 15 33.05 30.11 -6.11
CA ILE A 15 31.63 29.83 -6.40
C ILE A 15 31.19 28.52 -5.72
N ALA A 16 32.06 27.51 -5.67
CA ALA A 16 31.79 26.25 -4.96
C ALA A 16 31.44 26.45 -3.47
N VAL A 17 32.15 27.36 -2.77
CA VAL A 17 31.89 27.65 -1.34
C VAL A 17 30.55 28.38 -1.17
N GLN A 18 30.20 29.27 -2.10
CA GLN A 18 28.90 29.94 -2.11
C GLN A 18 27.75 28.97 -2.41
N ILE A 19 27.93 28.06 -3.37
CA ILE A 19 26.98 26.97 -3.67
C ILE A 19 26.80 26.09 -2.42
N ASP A 20 27.88 25.68 -1.76
CA ASP A 20 27.81 24.86 -0.55
C ASP A 20 27.06 25.56 0.59
N GLN A 21 27.25 26.87 0.78
CA GLN A 21 26.52 27.66 1.77
C GLN A 21 25.02 27.76 1.42
N LEU A 22 24.69 27.91 0.13
CA LEU A 22 23.31 27.96 -0.34
C LEU A 22 22.62 26.58 -0.25
N GLU A 23 23.30 25.49 -0.55
CA GLU A 23 22.73 24.14 -0.37
C GLU A 23 22.44 23.87 1.11
N ARG A 24 23.35 24.23 2.02
CA ARG A 24 23.09 24.16 3.47
C ARG A 24 21.83 24.91 3.90
N HIS A 25 21.53 26.03 3.26
CA HIS A 25 20.29 26.77 3.51
C HIS A 25 19.05 25.90 3.28
N TYR A 26 19.06 24.91 2.39
CA TYR A 26 17.90 24.06 2.13
C TYR A 26 17.84 22.77 2.97
N LEU A 27 18.85 22.49 3.81
CA LEU A 27 18.84 21.32 4.69
C LEU A 27 17.87 21.52 5.88
N VAL A 28 16.96 20.57 6.07
CA VAL A 28 15.92 20.60 7.12
C VAL A 28 15.72 19.21 7.73
N GLY A 29 15.31 19.13 9.00
CA GLY A 29 14.83 17.89 9.62
C GLY A 29 15.85 16.77 9.80
N ARG A 30 17.15 17.12 9.90
CA ARG A 30 18.26 16.15 10.04
C ARG A 30 19.19 16.45 11.23
N ASP A 31 18.70 17.23 12.20
CA ASP A 31 19.52 17.70 13.32
C ASP A 31 20.01 16.55 14.20
N ILE A 32 19.19 15.51 14.40
CA ILE A 32 19.54 14.35 15.23
C ILE A 32 20.72 13.60 14.61
N GLU A 33 20.67 13.33 13.31
CA GLU A 33 21.70 12.61 12.57
C GLU A 33 22.99 13.42 12.50
N ILE A 34 22.88 14.74 12.26
CA ILE A 34 24.00 15.68 12.26
C ILE A 34 24.68 15.73 13.63
N GLN A 35 23.89 15.87 14.71
CA GLN A 35 24.42 15.90 16.07
C GLN A 35 25.14 14.59 16.41
N TYR A 36 24.55 13.44 16.06
CA TYR A 36 25.15 12.14 16.33
C TYR A 36 26.46 11.96 15.55
N PHE A 37 26.48 12.28 14.25
CA PHE A 37 27.69 12.23 13.44
C PHE A 37 28.80 13.11 14.04
N MET A 38 28.47 14.34 14.41
CA MET A 38 29.41 15.26 15.05
C MET A 38 29.90 14.76 16.40
N GLN A 39 29.03 14.16 17.22
CA GLN A 39 29.40 13.56 18.50
C GLN A 39 30.42 12.43 18.30
N GLN A 40 30.18 11.53 17.36
CA GLN A 40 31.12 10.43 17.06
C GLN A 40 32.45 10.93 16.50
N LEU A 41 32.39 11.95 15.63
CA LEU A 41 33.58 12.53 15.05
C LEU A 41 34.40 13.32 16.09
N THR A 42 33.79 13.98 17.06
CA THR A 42 34.48 14.85 18.03
C THR A 42 34.95 14.14 19.28
N ILE A 43 34.07 13.40 19.96
CA ILE A 43 34.31 12.84 21.30
C ILE A 43 34.99 11.48 21.25
N GLY A 44 34.78 10.69 20.19
CA GLY A 44 35.37 9.35 20.03
C GLY A 44 34.87 8.35 21.09
N GLY A 45 33.93 7.48 20.71
CA GLY A 45 33.39 6.43 21.61
C GLY A 45 33.99 5.03 21.36
N GLN A 46 33.77 4.10 22.30
CA GLN A 46 34.01 2.64 22.09
C GLN A 46 32.81 1.94 21.41
N GLN A 47 31.71 2.65 21.16
CA GLN A 47 30.47 2.15 20.54
C GLN A 47 30.11 2.98 19.30
N GLY A 48 29.42 2.39 18.32
CA GLY A 48 28.86 3.14 17.20
C GLY A 48 29.88 3.66 16.17
N ARG A 49 31.01 2.96 16.00
CA ARG A 49 32.06 3.30 15.01
C ARG A 49 31.66 3.05 13.56
N ILE A 50 30.61 2.26 13.34
CA ILE A 50 30.00 2.05 12.03
C ILE A 50 28.64 2.71 12.05
N LEU A 51 28.52 3.84 11.37
CA LEU A 51 27.25 4.51 11.14
C LEU A 51 26.60 3.88 9.92
N ASN A 52 25.51 3.16 10.13
CA ASN A 52 24.72 2.58 9.05
C ASN A 52 23.54 3.50 8.73
N LEU A 53 23.69 4.33 7.70
CA LEU A 53 22.71 5.27 7.18
C LEU A 53 21.81 4.57 6.15
N TYR A 54 20.53 4.38 6.43
CA TYR A 54 19.67 3.65 5.49
C TYR A 54 18.27 4.25 5.37
N GLY A 55 17.67 4.11 4.20
CA GLY A 55 16.35 4.66 3.91
C GLY A 55 15.99 4.48 2.44
N THR A 56 14.75 4.78 2.07
CA THR A 56 14.27 4.63 0.69
C THR A 56 15.03 5.55 -0.28
N GLY A 57 14.98 5.31 -1.59
CA GLY A 57 15.58 6.26 -2.53
C GLY A 57 14.87 7.62 -2.44
N GLY A 58 15.57 8.71 -2.75
CA GLY A 58 14.99 10.05 -2.71
C GLY A 58 14.80 10.69 -1.31
N VAL A 59 15.09 9.99 -0.21
CA VAL A 59 14.96 10.55 1.17
C VAL A 59 16.06 11.53 1.59
N GLY A 60 16.98 11.85 0.67
CA GLY A 60 18.08 12.80 0.91
C GLY A 60 19.33 12.21 1.56
N LYS A 61 19.56 10.88 1.48
CA LYS A 61 20.78 10.25 2.01
C LYS A 61 22.06 10.88 1.47
N SER A 62 22.21 10.98 0.14
CA SER A 62 23.40 11.58 -0.47
C SER A 62 23.56 13.06 -0.09
N TYR A 63 22.46 13.78 0.10
CA TYR A 63 22.47 15.16 0.59
C TYR A 63 23.00 15.26 2.03
N LEU A 64 22.60 14.32 2.89
CA LEU A 64 23.09 14.23 4.27
C LEU A 64 24.55 13.76 4.36
N ILE A 65 24.96 12.80 3.51
CA ILE A 65 26.38 12.39 3.39
C ILE A 65 27.24 13.59 2.98
N ASP A 66 26.72 14.42 2.07
CA ASP A 66 27.44 15.63 1.67
C ASP A 66 27.55 16.63 2.82
N GLU A 67 26.51 16.78 3.64
CA GLU A 67 26.61 17.59 4.85
C GLU A 67 27.62 17.02 5.86
N PHE A 68 27.65 15.69 6.05
CA PHE A 68 28.67 15.04 6.89
C PHE A 68 30.09 15.29 6.37
N ARG A 69 30.28 15.24 5.05
CA ARG A 69 31.55 15.60 4.41
C ARG A 69 31.95 17.04 4.73
N ARG A 70 31.02 18.00 4.63
CA ARG A 70 31.29 19.41 4.95
C ARG A 70 31.60 19.62 6.43
N LEU A 71 30.85 18.97 7.33
CA LEU A 71 31.08 19.03 8.77
C LEU A 71 32.43 18.43 9.15
N ALA A 72 32.83 17.32 8.51
CA ALA A 72 34.14 16.71 8.71
C ALA A 72 35.28 17.68 8.33
N VAL A 73 35.17 18.36 7.18
CA VAL A 73 36.14 19.38 6.78
C VAL A 73 36.22 20.52 7.80
N HIS A 74 35.09 20.95 8.37
CA HIS A 74 35.05 22.02 9.36
C HIS A 74 35.82 21.68 10.65
N VAL A 75 35.84 20.41 11.06
CA VAL A 75 36.62 19.93 12.22
C VAL A 75 38.00 19.37 11.83
N ASN A 76 38.49 19.69 10.64
CA ASN A 76 39.77 19.24 10.10
C ASN A 76 39.92 17.71 10.06
N ALA A 77 38.82 17.00 9.76
CA ALA A 77 38.81 15.56 9.51
C ALA A 77 38.81 15.27 8.00
N ALA A 78 39.54 14.25 7.58
CA ALA A 78 39.50 13.74 6.21
C ALA A 78 38.25 12.89 5.99
N PHE A 79 37.54 13.12 4.88
CA PHE A 79 36.35 12.37 4.50
C PHE A 79 36.58 11.67 3.15
N LEU A 80 36.69 10.35 3.18
CA LEU A 80 36.92 9.51 2.01
C LEU A 80 35.59 8.89 1.59
N LEU A 81 34.99 9.38 0.50
CA LEU A 81 33.73 8.87 -0.03
C LEU A 81 33.97 7.95 -1.21
N MET A 82 33.38 6.76 -1.16
CA MET A 82 33.35 5.80 -2.28
C MET A 82 31.92 5.48 -2.65
N ASP A 83 31.56 5.71 -3.91
CA ASP A 83 30.30 5.23 -4.49
C ASP A 83 30.50 3.80 -4.98
N SER A 84 29.72 2.87 -4.42
CA SER A 84 29.83 1.45 -4.75
C SER A 84 29.61 1.18 -6.25
N ARG A 85 28.80 1.99 -6.94
CA ARG A 85 28.54 1.86 -8.39
C ARG A 85 29.78 2.13 -9.27
N GLY A 86 30.81 2.75 -8.69
CA GLY A 86 31.99 3.23 -9.42
C GLY A 86 33.07 2.18 -9.71
N PHE A 87 32.90 0.93 -9.26
CA PHE A 87 33.92 -0.13 -9.40
C PHE A 87 33.32 -1.53 -9.56
N SER A 88 34.13 -2.48 -10.01
CA SER A 88 33.69 -3.82 -10.41
C SER A 88 33.36 -4.78 -9.25
N HIS A 89 33.16 -4.26 -8.04
CA HIS A 89 32.87 -5.00 -6.81
C HIS A 89 33.82 -6.19 -6.56
N THR A 90 35.13 -5.98 -6.76
CA THR A 90 36.18 -6.94 -6.39
C THR A 90 37.09 -6.33 -5.32
N PRO A 91 37.76 -7.15 -4.47
CA PRO A 91 38.72 -6.66 -3.49
C PRO A 91 39.81 -5.78 -4.09
N GLN A 92 40.33 -6.20 -5.26
CA GLN A 92 41.40 -5.50 -5.96
C GLN A 92 40.96 -4.12 -6.45
N ASP A 93 39.81 -4.02 -7.12
CA ASP A 93 39.33 -2.75 -7.64
C ASP A 93 38.93 -1.80 -6.49
N PHE A 94 38.31 -2.32 -5.42
CA PHE A 94 38.03 -1.55 -4.21
C PHE A 94 39.30 -0.92 -3.63
N CYS A 95 40.35 -1.72 -3.40
CA CYS A 95 41.62 -1.22 -2.88
C CYS A 95 42.26 -0.20 -3.83
N THR A 96 42.19 -0.44 -5.14
CA THR A 96 42.71 0.48 -6.16
C THR A 96 41.99 1.83 -6.13
N GLN A 97 40.65 1.84 -6.05
CA GLN A 97 39.89 3.09 -5.93
C GLN A 97 40.17 3.82 -4.62
N LEU A 98 40.26 3.09 -3.51
CA LEU A 98 40.58 3.66 -2.21
C LEU A 98 41.97 4.31 -2.22
N LEU A 99 42.99 3.62 -2.74
CA LEU A 99 44.35 4.16 -2.89
C LEU A 99 44.40 5.38 -3.80
N ARG A 100 43.59 5.39 -4.86
CA ARG A 100 43.44 6.55 -5.76
C ARG A 100 42.86 7.76 -5.02
N ILE A 101 41.81 7.57 -4.21
CA ILE A 101 41.21 8.64 -3.40
C ILE A 101 42.20 9.14 -2.34
N LEU A 102 43.02 8.24 -1.79
CA LEU A 102 44.08 8.57 -0.85
C LEU A 102 45.26 9.34 -1.50
N GLY A 103 45.29 9.44 -2.83
CA GLY A 103 46.30 10.17 -3.60
C GLY A 103 47.55 9.35 -3.96
N TYR A 104 47.47 8.02 -3.89
CA TYR A 104 48.61 7.15 -4.21
C TYR A 104 48.90 7.15 -5.73
N PRO A 105 50.18 7.22 -6.16
CA PRO A 105 50.52 7.32 -7.59
C PRO A 105 50.06 6.11 -8.42
N MET A 106 49.33 6.36 -9.52
CA MET A 106 48.80 5.32 -10.40
C MET A 106 49.88 4.45 -11.04
N GLU A 107 51.05 5.02 -11.35
CA GLU A 107 52.19 4.32 -11.93
C GLU A 107 52.72 3.20 -11.02
N LYS A 108 52.64 3.41 -9.69
CA LYS A 108 53.04 2.42 -8.69
C LYS A 108 51.96 1.36 -8.46
N LEU A 109 50.68 1.74 -8.55
CA LEU A 109 49.56 0.80 -8.45
C LEU A 109 49.60 -0.27 -9.55
N GLN A 110 49.94 0.12 -10.78
CA GLN A 110 50.04 -0.81 -11.92
C GLN A 110 51.12 -1.88 -11.75
N GLN A 111 52.06 -1.70 -10.82
CA GLN A 111 53.14 -2.64 -10.54
C GLN A 111 52.77 -3.68 -9.47
N ILE A 112 51.65 -3.48 -8.75
CA ILE A 112 51.19 -4.38 -7.69
C ILE A 112 50.14 -5.33 -8.29
N ALA A 113 50.56 -6.55 -8.59
CA ALA A 113 49.68 -7.57 -9.16
C ALA A 113 48.87 -8.33 -8.09
N GLU A 114 49.35 -8.38 -6.85
CA GLU A 114 48.79 -9.24 -5.80
C GLU A 114 47.71 -8.51 -4.97
N PRO A 115 46.47 -9.02 -4.88
CA PRO A 115 45.38 -8.35 -4.15
C PRO A 115 45.65 -8.14 -2.66
N GLN A 116 46.37 -9.07 -2.03
CA GLN A 116 46.70 -8.99 -0.61
C GLN A 116 47.68 -7.84 -0.33
N ALA A 117 48.68 -7.64 -1.20
CA ALA A 117 49.61 -6.52 -1.09
C ALA A 117 48.91 -5.16 -1.24
N LEU A 118 47.87 -5.06 -2.09
CA LEU A 118 47.05 -3.86 -2.20
C LEU A 118 46.25 -3.58 -0.92
N LEU A 119 45.70 -4.62 -0.30
CA LEU A 119 44.96 -4.50 0.96
C LEU A 119 45.86 -4.02 2.10
N GLU A 120 47.04 -4.62 2.25
CA GLU A 120 48.04 -4.22 3.24
C GLU A 120 48.47 -2.76 3.04
N LEU A 121 48.72 -2.36 1.78
CA LEU A 121 49.03 -0.98 1.45
C LEU A 121 47.88 -0.01 1.79
N CYS A 122 46.62 -0.40 1.57
CA CYS A 122 45.47 0.39 2.02
C CYS A 122 45.47 0.58 3.53
N HIS A 123 45.70 -0.50 4.29
CA HIS A 123 45.72 -0.46 5.75
C HIS A 123 46.84 0.45 6.28
N ASP A 124 48.03 0.36 5.71
CA ASP A 124 49.18 1.17 6.12
C ASP A 124 48.94 2.66 5.88
N ILE A 125 48.48 3.04 4.68
CA ILE A 125 48.22 4.46 4.35
C ILE A 125 47.05 5.02 5.16
N LEU A 126 45.99 4.23 5.36
CA LEU A 126 44.86 4.64 6.21
C LEU A 126 45.30 4.85 7.65
N ARG A 127 46.13 3.96 8.19
CA ARG A 127 46.68 4.08 9.54
C ARG A 127 47.54 5.33 9.68
N GLU A 128 48.47 5.55 8.74
CA GLU A 128 49.34 6.74 8.73
C GLU A 128 48.52 8.04 8.71
N LYS A 129 47.49 8.12 7.87
CA LYS A 129 46.60 9.29 7.84
C LYS A 129 45.78 9.43 9.12
N ALA A 130 45.21 8.33 9.63
CA ALA A 130 44.37 8.36 10.83
C ALA A 130 45.15 8.73 12.10
N MET A 131 46.46 8.46 12.16
CA MET A 131 47.34 8.92 13.24
C MET A 131 47.56 10.44 13.24
N ASN A 132 47.46 11.09 12.08
CA ASN A 132 47.73 12.52 11.91
C ASN A 132 46.47 13.39 11.96
N GLN A 133 45.33 12.84 11.53
CA GLN A 133 44.06 13.54 11.47
C GLN A 133 42.91 12.55 11.59
N LYS A 134 41.75 13.02 12.08
CA LYS A 134 40.54 12.21 12.10
C LYS A 134 40.13 11.83 10.68
N LEU A 135 39.61 10.62 10.51
CA LEU A 135 39.31 10.07 9.20
C LEU A 135 37.95 9.39 9.20
N VAL A 136 37.15 9.71 8.18
CA VAL A 136 35.87 9.07 7.90
C VAL A 136 35.98 8.30 6.59
N LEU A 137 35.68 7.01 6.60
CA LEU A 137 35.53 6.19 5.40
C LEU A 137 34.04 5.98 5.13
N ALA A 138 33.53 6.59 4.07
CA ALA A 138 32.13 6.53 3.67
C ALA A 138 31.95 5.66 2.43
N LEU A 139 31.03 4.71 2.50
CA LEU A 139 30.57 3.86 1.39
C LEU A 139 29.11 4.23 1.07
N ASP A 140 28.85 4.75 -0.12
CA ASP A 140 27.49 5.04 -0.59
C ASP A 140 26.98 3.97 -1.56
N THR A 141 25.66 3.87 -1.70
CA THR A 141 24.97 2.83 -2.48
C THR A 141 25.41 1.41 -2.11
N PHE A 142 25.49 1.13 -0.81
CA PHE A 142 26.03 -0.13 -0.30
C PHE A 142 25.28 -1.38 -0.77
N GLU A 143 24.01 -1.26 -1.17
CA GLU A 143 23.25 -2.36 -1.78
C GLU A 143 23.92 -2.98 -3.02
N ASP A 144 24.79 -2.25 -3.72
CA ASP A 144 25.50 -2.74 -4.90
C ASP A 144 26.79 -3.53 -4.55
N MET A 145 27.15 -3.67 -3.27
CA MET A 145 28.35 -4.43 -2.87
C MET A 145 28.28 -5.94 -3.16
N GLY A 146 27.09 -6.54 -3.16
CA GLY A 146 26.92 -7.98 -3.39
C GLY A 146 27.81 -8.84 -2.48
N ASP A 147 28.58 -9.77 -3.09
CA ASP A 147 29.41 -10.74 -2.37
C ASP A 147 30.63 -10.10 -1.64
N MET A 148 30.94 -8.83 -1.91
CA MET A 148 32.02 -8.10 -1.23
C MET A 148 31.74 -7.80 0.23
N GLU A 149 30.49 -7.90 0.67
CA GLU A 149 30.08 -7.62 2.04
C GLU A 149 30.85 -8.49 3.05
N LEU A 150 31.08 -9.77 2.71
CA LEU A 150 31.84 -10.69 3.55
C LEU A 150 33.31 -10.28 3.65
N TRP A 151 33.94 -10.00 2.51
CA TRP A 151 35.33 -9.56 2.46
C TRP A 151 35.55 -8.24 3.21
N LEU A 152 34.65 -7.28 3.05
CA LEU A 152 34.72 -6.00 3.76
C LEU A 152 34.72 -6.23 5.28
N ARG A 153 33.78 -7.05 5.75
CA ARG A 153 33.61 -7.37 7.17
C ARG A 153 34.77 -8.18 7.76
N GLU A 154 35.33 -9.12 7.01
CA GLU A 154 36.32 -10.08 7.53
C GLU A 154 37.78 -9.69 7.27
N ALA A 155 38.07 -8.99 6.16
CA ALA A 155 39.42 -8.66 5.75
C ALA A 155 39.77 -7.18 5.94
N LEU A 156 38.92 -6.26 5.46
CA LEU A 156 39.23 -4.82 5.49
C LEU A 156 39.01 -4.22 6.87
N LEU A 157 37.76 -4.23 7.36
CA LEU A 157 37.35 -3.48 8.55
C LEU A 157 38.06 -3.89 9.85
N PRO A 158 38.31 -5.19 10.13
CA PRO A 158 38.94 -5.59 11.40
C PRO A 158 40.38 -5.10 11.58
N GLN A 159 41.06 -4.75 10.48
CA GLN A 159 42.45 -4.28 10.49
C GLN A 159 42.57 -2.75 10.43
N LEU A 160 41.45 -2.03 10.34
CA LEU A 160 41.44 -0.58 10.32
C LEU A 160 41.86 0.00 11.67
N TYR A 161 42.47 1.19 11.62
CA TYR A 161 42.81 1.94 12.82
C TYR A 161 41.52 2.28 13.61
N PRO A 162 41.44 2.03 14.94
CA PRO A 162 40.18 2.10 15.69
C PRO A 162 39.48 3.47 15.69
N GLU A 163 40.21 4.54 15.41
CA GLU A 163 39.66 5.89 15.38
C GLU A 163 38.99 6.25 14.05
N ILE A 164 39.16 5.44 13.01
CA ILE A 164 38.49 5.64 11.72
C ILE A 164 36.99 5.46 11.91
N LEU A 165 36.22 6.49 11.62
CA LEU A 165 34.76 6.42 11.60
C LEU A 165 34.31 5.84 10.26
N ILE A 166 33.48 4.81 10.29
CA ILE A 166 32.97 4.17 9.08
C ILE A 166 31.52 4.61 8.89
N LEU A 167 31.19 5.10 7.70
CA LEU A 167 29.83 5.42 7.30
C LEU A 167 29.44 4.48 6.15
N ILE A 168 28.43 3.65 6.38
CA ILE A 168 27.86 2.78 5.35
C ILE A 168 26.46 3.30 5.05
N ALA A 169 26.25 3.76 3.82
CA ALA A 169 24.99 4.29 3.36
C ALA A 169 24.37 3.40 2.29
N GLY A 170 23.09 3.09 2.43
CA GLY A 170 22.38 2.28 1.45
C GLY A 170 20.86 2.34 1.59
N ARG A 171 20.17 1.51 0.81
CA ARG A 171 18.70 1.38 0.89
C ARG A 171 18.23 0.59 2.09
N PHE A 172 19.00 -0.42 2.47
CA PHE A 172 18.61 -1.40 3.47
C PHE A 172 19.51 -1.31 4.69
N PRO A 173 18.99 -1.58 5.90
CA PRO A 173 19.85 -1.70 7.05
C PRO A 173 20.76 -2.92 6.90
N LEU A 174 22.00 -2.82 7.41
CA LEU A 174 22.90 -3.96 7.56
C LEU A 174 22.22 -5.09 8.36
N GLN A 175 22.25 -6.29 7.79
CA GLN A 175 21.51 -7.48 8.25
C GLN A 175 22.42 -8.72 8.27
N GLY A 176 21.87 -9.86 8.67
CA GLY A 176 22.52 -11.17 8.53
C GLY A 176 23.87 -11.23 9.23
N ILE A 177 24.94 -11.39 8.44
CA ILE A 177 26.31 -11.57 8.92
C ILE A 177 26.77 -10.42 9.83
N TRP A 178 26.32 -9.18 9.59
CA TRP A 178 26.67 -8.04 10.45
C TRP A 178 26.07 -8.13 11.86
N LEU A 179 24.94 -8.80 12.03
CA LEU A 179 24.25 -8.89 13.32
C LEU A 179 24.47 -10.23 14.04
N SER A 180 24.98 -11.25 13.33
CA SER A 180 25.20 -12.57 13.89
C SER A 180 26.19 -12.56 15.06
N SER A 181 27.17 -11.64 15.03
CA SER A 181 28.14 -11.47 16.10
C SER A 181 27.74 -10.31 17.05
N PRO A 182 27.73 -10.53 18.38
CA PRO A 182 27.47 -9.48 19.36
C PRO A 182 28.41 -8.27 19.24
N VAL A 183 29.66 -8.48 18.82
CA VAL A 183 30.67 -7.42 18.68
C VAL A 183 30.28 -6.44 17.58
N TRP A 184 29.90 -6.95 16.41
CA TRP A 184 29.45 -6.11 15.29
C TRP A 184 28.15 -5.38 15.61
N ARG A 185 27.20 -6.02 16.32
CA ARG A 185 25.98 -5.36 16.81
C ARG A 185 26.28 -4.16 17.71
N HIS A 186 27.35 -4.24 18.50
CA HIS A 186 27.78 -3.16 19.38
C HIS A 186 28.48 -2.01 18.63
N TRP A 187 29.17 -2.33 17.53
CA TRP A 187 29.89 -1.38 16.70
C TRP A 187 28.99 -0.61 15.72
N ILE A 188 27.88 -1.22 15.30
CA ILE A 188 26.97 -0.64 14.31
C ILE A 188 25.90 0.21 15.00
N HIS A 189 25.93 1.51 14.74
CA HIS A 189 24.82 2.40 15.01
C HIS A 189 23.90 2.48 13.78
N ARG A 190 22.64 2.12 13.96
CA ARG A 190 21.62 2.18 12.91
C ARG A 190 20.98 3.56 12.87
N MET A 191 21.12 4.24 11.73
CA MET A 191 20.61 5.58 11.49
C MET A 191 19.58 5.53 10.34
N PRO A 192 18.31 5.21 10.63
CA PRO A 192 17.24 5.23 9.62
C PRO A 192 16.92 6.65 9.19
N ILE A 193 16.85 6.89 7.89
CA ILE A 193 16.42 8.16 7.29
C ILE A 193 15.02 7.96 6.72
N GLY A 194 14.07 8.65 7.34
CA GLY A 194 12.67 8.69 6.92
C GLY A 194 12.30 9.97 6.17
N ASP A 195 11.01 10.10 5.89
CA ASP A 195 10.42 11.32 5.35
C ASP A 195 10.58 12.50 6.34
N LEU A 196 10.49 13.71 5.83
CA LEU A 196 10.52 14.94 6.65
C LEU A 196 9.20 15.10 7.40
N ASP A 197 9.26 15.68 8.59
CA ASP A 197 8.04 16.10 9.30
C ASP A 197 7.45 17.38 8.70
N TYR A 198 6.23 17.72 9.12
CA TYR A 198 5.53 18.91 8.62
C TYR A 198 6.34 20.19 8.84
N PHE A 199 7.01 20.32 9.99
CA PHE A 199 7.78 21.52 10.34
C PHE A 199 9.00 21.69 9.43
N SER A 200 9.70 20.60 9.13
CA SER A 200 10.84 20.59 8.22
C SER A 200 10.40 20.89 6.79
N VAL A 201 9.28 20.32 6.33
CA VAL A 201 8.70 20.65 5.01
C VAL A 201 8.31 22.12 4.94
N LYS A 202 7.62 22.63 5.94
CA LYS A 202 7.25 24.05 6.04
C LYS A 202 8.49 24.94 5.95
N GLN A 203 9.53 24.61 6.72
CA GLN A 203 10.78 25.35 6.70
C GLN A 203 11.46 25.32 5.32
N TYR A 204 11.50 24.16 4.65
CA TYR A 204 12.05 24.04 3.30
C TYR A 204 11.26 24.89 2.30
N LEU A 205 9.93 24.87 2.38
CA LEU A 205 9.04 25.65 1.51
C LEU A 205 9.19 27.15 1.73
N GLU A 206 9.26 27.61 2.98
CA GLU A 206 9.49 29.03 3.31
C GLU A 206 10.84 29.51 2.78
N ARG A 207 11.89 28.71 2.93
CA ARG A 207 13.22 28.97 2.36
C ARG A 207 13.23 28.93 0.83
N SER A 208 12.24 28.28 0.24
CA SER A 208 11.98 28.25 -1.20
C SER A 208 10.98 29.32 -1.65
N GLY A 209 10.66 30.32 -0.82
CA GLY A 209 9.76 31.43 -1.17
C GLY A 209 8.26 31.09 -1.14
N ILE A 210 7.87 29.91 -0.64
CA ILE A 210 6.47 29.50 -0.46
C ILE A 210 6.10 29.62 1.01
N SER A 211 5.42 30.70 1.38
CA SER A 211 5.07 31.02 2.78
C SER A 211 3.57 30.94 3.09
N GLN A 212 2.72 30.62 2.12
CA GLN A 212 1.27 30.58 2.32
C GLN A 212 0.83 29.27 2.97
N GLU A 213 0.29 29.33 4.19
CA GLU A 213 -0.11 28.16 4.97
C GLU A 213 -1.06 27.19 4.24
N PRO A 214 -2.08 27.64 3.48
CA PRO A 214 -2.92 26.71 2.71
C PRO A 214 -2.14 25.92 1.66
N MET A 215 -1.22 26.58 0.95
CA MET A 215 -0.37 25.95 -0.07
C MET A 215 0.64 24.99 0.56
N ILE A 216 1.24 25.36 1.70
CA ILE A 216 2.14 24.49 2.47
C ILE A 216 1.41 23.22 2.90
N LYS A 217 0.19 23.34 3.41
CA LYS A 217 -0.65 22.18 3.77
C LYS A 217 -0.97 21.32 2.55
N GLN A 218 -1.27 21.90 1.40
CA GLN A 218 -1.51 21.14 0.17
C GLN A 218 -0.26 20.39 -0.30
N ILE A 219 0.90 21.05 -0.34
CA ILE A 219 2.17 20.41 -0.73
C ILE A 219 2.55 19.32 0.28
N TRP A 220 2.38 19.57 1.58
CA TRP A 220 2.55 18.55 2.61
C TRP A 220 1.64 17.34 2.38
N MET A 221 0.35 17.55 2.11
CA MET A 221 -0.60 16.47 1.85
C MET A 221 -0.21 15.62 0.63
N LYS A 222 0.34 16.25 -0.42
CA LYS A 222 0.80 15.59 -1.64
C LYS A 222 2.14 14.87 -1.50
N THR A 223 3.11 15.50 -0.84
CA THR A 223 4.49 14.99 -0.71
C THR A 223 4.65 14.03 0.46
N ARG A 224 3.83 14.19 1.50
CA ARG A 224 3.92 13.49 2.79
C ARG A 224 5.32 13.52 3.40
N GLY A 225 6.08 14.58 3.15
CA GLY A 225 7.44 14.73 3.63
C GLY A 225 8.52 14.08 2.80
N HIS A 226 8.19 13.40 1.70
CA HIS A 226 9.19 12.77 0.84
C HIS A 226 10.07 13.85 0.15
N PRO A 227 11.38 13.95 0.46
CA PRO A 227 12.22 15.07 0.05
C PRO A 227 12.35 15.28 -1.45
N LEU A 228 12.52 14.19 -2.22
CA LEU A 228 12.65 14.30 -3.67
C LEU A 228 11.36 14.78 -4.32
N THR A 229 10.22 14.29 -3.84
CA THR A 229 8.91 14.71 -4.32
C THR A 229 8.66 16.19 -4.02
N LEU A 230 9.04 16.61 -2.81
CA LEU A 230 8.98 17.99 -2.37
C LEU A 230 9.84 18.90 -3.26
N SER A 231 11.08 18.52 -3.51
CA SER A 231 12.00 19.27 -4.37
C SER A 231 11.47 19.39 -5.80
N LEU A 232 10.87 18.33 -6.35
CA LEU A 232 10.27 18.36 -7.69
C LEU A 232 9.08 19.32 -7.77
N ILE A 233 8.16 19.27 -6.81
CA ILE A 233 7.01 20.19 -6.77
C ILE A 233 7.47 21.65 -6.65
N VAL A 234 8.47 21.92 -5.80
CA VAL A 234 9.04 23.27 -5.67
C VAL A 234 9.68 23.72 -6.98
N SER A 235 10.47 22.86 -7.64
CA SER A 235 11.10 23.21 -8.92
C SER A 235 10.08 23.54 -10.01
N THR A 236 8.96 22.81 -10.05
CA THR A 236 7.88 23.05 -11.02
C THR A 236 7.18 24.38 -10.73
N THR A 237 6.83 24.61 -9.47
CA THR A 237 6.21 25.87 -8.99
C THR A 237 7.10 27.08 -9.29
N MET A 238 8.42 26.96 -9.12
CA MET A 238 9.37 28.05 -9.40
C MET A 238 9.54 28.36 -10.89
N VAL A 239 9.53 27.34 -11.76
CA VAL A 239 9.67 27.52 -13.22
C VAL A 239 8.49 28.29 -13.80
N GLN A 240 7.30 28.18 -13.21
CA GLN A 240 6.08 28.79 -13.74
C GLN A 240 5.86 30.27 -13.34
N ASN A 241 6.72 30.85 -12.50
CA ASN A 241 6.77 32.31 -12.22
C ASN A 241 5.38 32.97 -11.97
N ILE A 242 4.56 32.35 -11.11
CA ILE A 242 3.15 32.74 -10.97
C ILE A 242 2.97 33.86 -9.94
N GLN A 243 2.88 35.10 -10.44
CA GLN A 243 2.18 36.20 -9.75
C GLN A 243 0.67 35.92 -9.78
N GLY A 244 0.18 35.15 -8.80
CA GLY A 244 -1.26 34.86 -8.63
C GLY A 244 -1.48 33.39 -8.30
N LEU A 245 -1.55 33.05 -7.00
CA LEU A 245 -1.70 31.67 -6.54
C LEU A 245 -3.10 31.09 -6.83
N GLU A 246 -3.39 30.84 -8.09
CA GLU A 246 -4.35 29.81 -8.47
C GLU A 246 -3.58 28.49 -8.60
N LEU A 247 -4.20 27.43 -8.04
CA LEU A 247 -3.61 26.10 -7.93
C LEU A 247 -2.92 25.68 -9.23
N VAL A 248 -1.64 25.32 -9.14
CA VAL A 248 -0.95 24.67 -10.26
C VAL A 248 -1.83 23.54 -10.76
N ASP A 249 -2.15 23.55 -12.05
CA ASP A 249 -3.00 22.53 -12.66
C ASP A 249 -2.38 21.16 -12.35
N GLU A 250 -3.15 20.26 -11.76
CA GLU A 250 -2.63 18.98 -11.27
C GLU A 250 -1.96 18.20 -12.40
N ILE A 251 -2.49 18.36 -13.61
CA ILE A 251 -2.01 17.75 -14.84
C ILE A 251 -0.56 18.19 -15.15
N GLU A 252 -0.23 19.48 -15.04
CA GLU A 252 1.09 20.00 -15.39
C GLU A 252 2.19 19.56 -14.41
N VAL A 253 1.86 19.47 -13.12
CA VAL A 253 2.79 18.92 -12.10
C VAL A 253 3.09 17.46 -12.39
N PHE A 254 2.07 16.67 -12.73
CA PHE A 254 2.24 15.25 -13.03
C PHE A 254 3.07 15.03 -14.30
N GLU A 255 2.83 15.79 -15.37
CA GLU A 255 3.63 15.70 -16.60
C GLU A 255 5.10 16.05 -16.35
N HIS A 256 5.38 17.12 -15.59
CA HIS A 256 6.76 17.52 -15.30
C HIS A 256 7.49 16.48 -14.45
N ILE A 257 6.84 15.98 -13.40
CA ILE A 257 7.35 14.89 -12.56
C ILE A 257 7.68 13.69 -13.45
N VAL A 258 6.70 13.16 -14.19
CA VAL A 258 6.91 11.99 -15.07
C VAL A 258 8.06 12.24 -16.06
N SER A 259 8.16 13.43 -16.66
CA SER A 259 9.22 13.77 -17.62
C SER A 259 10.65 13.75 -17.05
N ILE A 260 10.83 14.21 -15.81
CA ILE A 260 12.13 14.15 -15.12
C ILE A 260 12.47 12.69 -14.82
N TRP A 261 11.48 11.90 -14.42
CA TRP A 261 11.66 10.53 -13.97
C TRP A 261 11.85 9.52 -15.10
N LEU A 262 11.23 9.74 -16.26
CA LEU A 262 11.51 8.94 -17.46
C LEU A 262 12.98 9.02 -17.89
N LYS A 263 13.76 9.99 -17.39
CA LYS A 263 15.22 10.03 -17.57
C LYS A 263 15.98 9.01 -16.72
N GLU A 264 15.45 8.59 -15.56
CA GLU A 264 16.04 7.50 -14.75
C GLU A 264 15.73 6.11 -15.32
N VAL A 265 14.79 6.02 -16.27
CA VAL A 265 14.38 4.77 -16.90
C VAL A 265 15.03 4.66 -18.28
N PRO A 266 16.17 3.95 -18.40
CA PRO A 266 17.07 4.07 -19.53
C PRO A 266 16.61 3.28 -20.76
N ASP A 267 15.64 2.38 -20.63
CA ASP A 267 15.17 1.51 -21.70
C ASP A 267 13.66 1.21 -21.63
N ASP A 268 13.09 0.88 -22.78
CA ASP A 268 11.63 0.66 -22.94
C ASP A 268 11.12 -0.55 -22.14
N ASN A 269 11.95 -1.58 -21.93
CA ASN A 269 11.52 -2.73 -21.12
C ASN A 269 11.37 -2.34 -19.66
N LEU A 270 12.29 -1.54 -19.12
CA LEU A 270 12.16 -1.04 -17.75
C LEU A 270 10.98 -0.07 -17.62
N ARG A 271 10.69 0.72 -18.66
CA ARG A 271 9.53 1.63 -18.69
C ARG A 271 8.21 0.87 -18.61
N GLU A 272 8.06 -0.21 -19.38
CA GLU A 272 6.88 -1.08 -19.32
C GLU A 272 6.69 -1.68 -17.91
N LEU A 273 7.78 -2.05 -17.22
CA LEU A 273 7.71 -2.54 -15.84
C LEU A 273 7.24 -1.44 -14.87
N VAL A 274 7.74 -0.22 -15.01
CA VAL A 274 7.35 0.92 -14.17
C VAL A 274 5.88 1.28 -14.40
N GLU A 275 5.44 1.34 -15.66
CA GLU A 275 4.03 1.56 -16.05
C GLU A 275 3.13 0.47 -15.45
N THR A 276 3.56 -0.79 -15.51
CA THR A 276 2.78 -1.89 -14.91
C THR A 276 2.72 -1.80 -13.39
N VAL A 277 3.84 -1.50 -12.76
CA VAL A 277 3.89 -1.28 -11.30
C VAL A 277 3.06 -0.05 -10.90
N ALA A 278 2.87 0.94 -11.76
CA ALA A 278 1.98 2.05 -11.49
C ALA A 278 0.49 1.66 -11.38
N VAL A 279 0.10 0.54 -12.00
CA VAL A 279 -1.23 -0.06 -11.82
C VAL A 279 -1.32 -0.86 -10.51
N LEU A 280 -0.18 -1.27 -9.94
CA LEU A 280 -0.09 -2.12 -8.76
C LEU A 280 0.13 -1.31 -7.48
N ARG A 281 -0.63 -1.60 -6.43
CA ARG A 281 -0.35 -1.05 -5.09
C ARG A 281 0.86 -1.68 -4.43
N HIS A 282 0.99 -2.99 -4.60
CA HIS A 282 2.09 -3.80 -4.11
C HIS A 282 2.48 -4.77 -5.21
N PHE A 283 3.77 -5.08 -5.31
CA PHE A 283 4.24 -6.03 -6.30
C PHE A 283 5.40 -6.87 -5.79
N ASN A 284 5.52 -8.06 -6.38
CA ASN A 284 6.70 -8.91 -6.34
C ASN A 284 6.92 -9.44 -7.77
N GLN A 285 7.99 -10.21 -7.99
CA GLN A 285 8.32 -10.69 -9.33
C GLN A 285 7.25 -11.63 -9.92
N GLU A 286 6.57 -12.41 -9.07
CA GLU A 286 5.50 -13.34 -9.49
C GLU A 286 4.26 -12.59 -9.96
N LEU A 287 3.76 -11.65 -9.16
CA LEU A 287 2.61 -10.82 -9.50
C LEU A 287 2.88 -9.98 -10.74
N LEU A 288 4.07 -9.38 -10.84
CA LEU A 288 4.44 -8.61 -12.01
C LEU A 288 4.47 -9.47 -13.28
N SER A 289 4.99 -10.69 -13.18
CA SER A 289 4.98 -11.65 -14.30
C SER A 289 3.57 -12.07 -14.70
N TYR A 290 2.70 -12.29 -13.70
CA TYR A 290 1.30 -12.59 -13.97
C TYR A 290 0.61 -11.42 -14.65
N VAL A 291 0.76 -10.19 -14.16
CA VAL A 291 0.07 -9.03 -14.73
C VAL A 291 0.58 -8.69 -16.14
N LEU A 292 1.86 -8.92 -16.44
CA LEU A 292 2.42 -8.73 -17.78
C LEU A 292 2.15 -9.87 -18.76
N ASP A 293 1.61 -11.00 -18.29
CA ASP A 293 1.45 -12.23 -19.09
C ASP A 293 2.75 -12.81 -19.66
N ARG A 294 3.88 -12.57 -18.98
CA ARG A 294 5.20 -13.08 -19.37
C ARG A 294 6.10 -13.15 -18.16
N GLN A 295 7.07 -14.06 -18.16
CA GLN A 295 8.06 -14.08 -17.09
C GLN A 295 8.95 -12.82 -17.12
N VAL A 296 9.01 -12.14 -15.97
CA VAL A 296 9.97 -11.05 -15.75
C VAL A 296 11.30 -11.65 -15.32
N LYS A 297 12.34 -11.39 -16.11
CA LYS A 297 13.72 -11.84 -15.79
C LYS A 297 14.20 -11.20 -14.49
N THR A 298 14.89 -11.97 -13.65
CA THR A 298 15.41 -11.50 -12.35
C THR A 298 16.29 -10.27 -12.47
N VAL A 299 17.12 -10.18 -13.51
CA VAL A 299 17.97 -9.00 -13.76
C VAL A 299 17.15 -7.73 -13.99
N LEU A 300 16.05 -7.81 -14.77
CA LEU A 300 15.17 -6.66 -14.98
C LEU A 300 14.39 -6.31 -13.71
N PHE A 301 13.95 -7.31 -12.96
CA PHE A 301 13.29 -7.10 -11.67
C PHE A 301 14.21 -6.40 -10.66
N GLN A 302 15.48 -6.79 -10.60
CA GLN A 302 16.49 -6.14 -9.75
C GLN A 302 16.72 -4.69 -10.16
N ARG A 303 16.80 -4.39 -11.46
CA ARG A 303 16.89 -3.02 -11.96
C ARG A 303 15.67 -2.18 -11.58
N LEU A 304 14.46 -2.74 -11.68
CA LEU A 304 13.21 -2.10 -11.27
C LEU A 304 13.22 -1.74 -9.78
N VAL A 305 13.47 -2.70 -8.88
CA VAL A 305 13.50 -2.43 -7.43
C VAL A 305 14.70 -1.57 -7.01
N GLY A 306 15.70 -1.45 -7.88
CA GLY A 306 16.81 -0.50 -7.79
C GLY A 306 16.45 0.93 -8.16
N LEU A 307 15.24 1.23 -8.61
CA LEU A 307 14.81 2.62 -8.88
C LEU A 307 14.56 3.38 -7.57
N SER A 308 14.87 4.67 -7.55
CA SER A 308 14.88 5.48 -6.32
C SER A 308 13.48 5.66 -5.70
N PHE A 309 12.43 5.60 -6.52
CA PHE A 309 11.04 5.72 -6.09
C PHE A 309 10.37 4.39 -5.72
N ILE A 310 11.11 3.28 -5.70
CA ILE A 310 10.61 1.98 -5.26
C ILE A 310 11.14 1.68 -3.87
N ARG A 311 10.23 1.34 -2.96
CA ARG A 311 10.57 0.94 -1.59
C ARG A 311 10.16 -0.49 -1.29
N ARG A 312 10.98 -1.16 -0.49
CA ARG A 312 10.66 -2.48 0.05
C ARG A 312 9.69 -2.33 1.22
N VAL A 313 8.71 -3.22 1.26
CA VAL A 313 7.74 -3.38 2.35
C VAL A 313 7.72 -4.85 2.78
N ASP A 314 7.05 -5.17 3.87
CA ASP A 314 7.02 -6.54 4.43
C ASP A 314 6.66 -7.61 3.39
N ARG A 315 5.76 -7.28 2.46
CA ARG A 315 5.26 -8.19 1.42
C ARG A 315 5.62 -7.73 0.00
N GLY A 316 6.89 -7.39 -0.22
CA GLY A 316 7.42 -7.09 -1.54
C GLY A 316 7.84 -5.63 -1.68
N TRP A 317 7.36 -4.97 -2.72
CA TRP A 317 7.75 -3.60 -3.06
C TRP A 317 6.53 -2.76 -3.41
N ILE A 318 6.67 -1.45 -3.24
CA ILE A 318 5.69 -0.48 -3.71
C ILE A 318 6.38 0.64 -4.46
N LEU A 319 5.70 1.17 -5.46
CA LEU A 319 6.02 2.46 -6.07
C LEU A 319 5.49 3.57 -5.15
N HIS A 320 6.28 4.64 -5.00
CA HIS A 320 5.86 5.82 -4.26
C HIS A 320 4.49 6.33 -4.73
N ASP A 321 3.58 6.64 -3.80
CA ASP A 321 2.17 6.93 -4.11
C ASP A 321 2.01 8.02 -5.18
N LEU A 322 2.66 9.18 -5.03
CA LEU A 322 2.58 10.24 -6.04
C LEU A 322 3.06 9.78 -7.43
N MET A 323 4.10 8.96 -7.49
CA MET A 323 4.65 8.44 -8.75
C MET A 323 3.70 7.44 -9.39
N ARG A 324 3.13 6.55 -8.56
CA ARG A 324 2.10 5.61 -8.99
C ARG A 324 0.92 6.35 -9.58
N ASP A 325 0.41 7.35 -8.88
CA ASP A 325 -0.79 8.08 -9.29
C ASP A 325 -0.52 8.90 -10.56
N ALA A 326 0.64 9.57 -10.67
CA ALA A 326 1.06 10.32 -11.86
C ALA A 326 1.19 9.43 -13.11
N ILE A 327 1.92 8.32 -13.00
CA ILE A 327 2.18 7.40 -14.12
C ILE A 327 0.90 6.66 -14.49
N SER A 328 0.10 6.24 -13.50
CA SER A 328 -1.21 5.61 -13.73
C SER A 328 -2.18 6.56 -14.44
N TYR A 329 -2.18 7.84 -14.09
CA TYR A 329 -2.99 8.86 -14.78
C TYR A 329 -2.54 9.06 -16.23
N GLU A 330 -1.24 9.26 -16.48
CA GLU A 330 -0.69 9.40 -17.84
C GLU A 330 -0.98 8.16 -18.70
N LEU A 331 -0.78 6.96 -18.14
CA LEU A 331 -1.02 5.71 -18.84
C LEU A 331 -2.50 5.53 -19.22
N ARG A 332 -3.43 5.96 -18.36
CA ARG A 332 -4.87 5.96 -18.66
C ARG A 332 -5.22 6.89 -19.82
N LEU A 333 -4.56 8.04 -19.92
CA LEU A 333 -4.76 8.98 -21.03
C LEU A 333 -4.13 8.49 -22.34
N ARG A 334 -2.90 8.00 -22.28
CA ARG A 334 -2.12 7.61 -23.46
C ARG A 334 -2.50 6.24 -24.01
N GLN A 335 -2.77 5.26 -23.14
CA GLN A 335 -3.09 3.87 -23.52
C GLN A 335 -4.22 3.27 -22.65
N PRO A 336 -5.47 3.77 -22.77
CA PRO A 336 -6.58 3.35 -21.91
C PRO A 336 -6.85 1.84 -21.97
N GLU A 337 -6.80 1.22 -23.15
CA GLU A 337 -7.02 -0.23 -23.31
C GLU A 337 -5.90 -1.07 -22.67
N HIS A 338 -4.66 -0.56 -22.68
CA HIS A 338 -3.54 -1.24 -22.05
C HIS A 338 -3.70 -1.18 -20.53
N TYR A 339 -4.00 0.00 -19.98
CA TYR A 339 -4.30 0.17 -18.56
C TYR A 339 -5.43 -0.76 -18.10
N ASP A 340 -6.56 -0.77 -18.82
CA ASP A 340 -7.70 -1.64 -18.50
C ASP A 340 -7.31 -3.13 -18.52
N ARG A 341 -6.49 -3.55 -19.49
CA ARG A 341 -5.96 -4.92 -19.53
C ARG A 341 -5.11 -5.26 -18.30
N LEU A 342 -4.19 -4.38 -17.92
CA LEU A 342 -3.36 -4.57 -16.73
C LEU A 342 -4.22 -4.65 -15.46
N TRP A 343 -5.16 -3.72 -15.31
CA TRP A 343 -6.10 -3.66 -14.19
C TRP A 343 -6.93 -4.95 -14.06
N LYS A 344 -7.49 -5.42 -15.17
CA LYS A 344 -8.24 -6.67 -15.27
C LYS A 344 -7.41 -7.89 -14.86
N ARG A 345 -6.12 -7.91 -15.20
CA ARG A 345 -5.21 -8.98 -14.76
C ARG A 345 -4.92 -8.91 -13.26
N CYS A 346 -4.84 -7.72 -12.66
CA CYS A 346 -4.77 -7.58 -11.20
C CYS A 346 -6.00 -8.22 -10.54
N ILE A 347 -7.21 -7.92 -11.03
CA ILE A 347 -8.45 -8.52 -10.52
C ILE A 347 -8.38 -10.06 -10.61
N MET A 348 -8.01 -10.60 -11.77
CA MET A 348 -7.97 -12.06 -11.98
C MET A 348 -6.88 -12.76 -11.16
N TYR A 349 -5.76 -12.08 -10.88
CA TYR A 349 -4.74 -12.60 -9.98
C TYR A 349 -5.32 -12.83 -8.58
N TYR A 350 -5.92 -11.80 -7.99
CA TYR A 350 -6.48 -11.89 -6.64
C TYR A 350 -7.71 -12.81 -6.59
N TYR A 351 -8.54 -12.83 -7.63
CA TYR A 351 -9.61 -13.83 -7.79
C TYR A 351 -9.06 -15.25 -7.64
N SER A 352 -8.02 -15.60 -8.43
CA SER A 352 -7.44 -16.94 -8.39
C SER A 352 -6.83 -17.31 -7.02
N ARG A 353 -6.27 -16.32 -6.32
CA ARG A 353 -5.74 -16.51 -4.95
C ARG A 353 -6.86 -16.75 -3.95
N MET A 354 -7.97 -16.02 -4.06
CA MET A 354 -9.14 -16.18 -3.19
C MET A 354 -9.87 -17.51 -3.43
N THR A 355 -9.87 -18.04 -4.66
CA THR A 355 -10.50 -19.34 -4.98
C THR A 355 -9.64 -20.55 -4.61
N ASN A 356 -8.30 -20.43 -4.72
CA ASN A 356 -7.38 -21.57 -4.54
C ASN A 356 -6.91 -21.79 -3.10
N GLN A 357 -7.07 -20.82 -2.20
CA GLN A 357 -6.68 -20.97 -0.79
C GLN A 357 -7.81 -21.59 0.04
N SER A 358 -7.61 -22.84 0.48
CA SER A 358 -8.53 -23.57 1.36
C SER A 358 -8.52 -23.09 2.82
N ASN A 359 -7.66 -22.13 3.18
CA ASN A 359 -7.45 -21.68 4.56
C ASN A 359 -7.75 -20.18 4.73
N ARG A 360 -8.93 -19.86 5.28
CA ARG A 360 -9.43 -18.47 5.44
C ARG A 360 -8.50 -17.53 6.23
N LYS A 361 -7.65 -18.07 7.11
CA LYS A 361 -6.73 -17.27 7.93
C LYS A 361 -5.62 -16.57 7.12
N MET A 362 -5.28 -17.05 5.91
CA MET A 362 -4.28 -16.41 5.04
C MET A 362 -4.86 -15.33 4.11
N ILE A 363 -6.18 -15.23 3.97
CA ILE A 363 -6.86 -14.33 3.02
C ILE A 363 -6.78 -12.85 3.43
N ALA A 364 -6.28 -12.54 4.64
CA ALA A 364 -6.36 -11.20 5.22
C ALA A 364 -5.76 -10.08 4.33
N TRP A 365 -4.69 -10.35 3.58
CA TRP A 365 -4.07 -9.32 2.73
C TRP A 365 -4.54 -9.39 1.28
N GLU A 366 -4.57 -10.57 0.68
CA GLU A 366 -5.07 -10.78 -0.69
C GLU A 366 -6.53 -10.34 -0.83
N GLY A 367 -7.35 -10.50 0.22
CA GLY A 367 -8.71 -9.99 0.27
C GLY A 367 -8.76 -8.46 0.28
N VAL A 368 -7.86 -7.79 1.00
CA VAL A 368 -7.80 -6.31 1.02
C VAL A 368 -7.42 -5.77 -0.36
N GLU A 369 -6.44 -6.39 -1.02
CA GLU A 369 -6.08 -6.03 -2.40
C GLU A 369 -7.23 -6.31 -3.38
N TRP A 370 -7.91 -7.45 -3.25
CA TRP A 370 -9.11 -7.75 -4.02
C TRP A 370 -10.15 -6.62 -3.93
N TYR A 371 -10.47 -6.17 -2.71
CA TYR A 371 -11.42 -5.08 -2.49
C TYR A 371 -10.97 -3.74 -3.06
N TYR A 372 -9.66 -3.51 -3.20
CA TYR A 372 -9.16 -2.33 -3.90
C TYR A 372 -9.42 -2.39 -5.41
N TYR A 373 -9.08 -3.50 -6.07
CA TYR A 373 -9.20 -3.61 -7.53
C TYR A 373 -10.65 -3.79 -8.00
N ILE A 374 -11.46 -4.52 -7.23
CA ILE A 374 -12.88 -4.75 -7.52
C ILE A 374 -13.78 -3.65 -6.96
N GLY A 375 -13.28 -2.87 -5.98
CA GLY A 375 -14.00 -1.77 -5.40
C GLY A 375 -14.20 -0.67 -6.43
N ASP A 376 -15.38 -0.07 -6.41
CA ASP A 376 -15.64 1.16 -7.13
C ASP A 376 -14.97 2.36 -6.46
N HIS A 377 -15.25 3.55 -6.99
CA HIS A 377 -14.72 4.80 -6.45
C HIS A 377 -15.12 5.04 -4.98
N VAL A 378 -16.29 4.57 -4.51
CA VAL A 378 -16.72 4.71 -3.11
C VAL A 378 -15.81 3.89 -2.20
N VAL A 379 -15.59 2.62 -2.52
CA VAL A 379 -14.71 1.73 -1.74
C VAL A 379 -13.26 2.25 -1.75
N ARG A 380 -12.75 2.68 -2.91
CA ARG A 380 -11.37 3.22 -3.02
C ARG A 380 -11.18 4.50 -2.20
N ASN A 381 -12.13 5.42 -2.26
CA ASN A 381 -12.07 6.66 -1.49
C ASN A 381 -12.22 6.44 0.02
N PHE A 382 -13.02 5.46 0.42
CA PHE A 382 -13.29 5.21 1.83
C PHE A 382 -12.20 4.38 2.50
N CYS A 383 -11.64 3.38 1.81
CA CYS A 383 -10.73 2.39 2.41
C CYS A 383 -9.27 2.52 2.02
N PHE A 384 -8.93 3.31 0.99
CA PHE A 384 -7.63 3.16 0.32
C PHE A 384 -6.91 4.48 -0.01
N GLN A 385 -7.27 5.59 0.64
CA GLN A 385 -6.59 6.88 0.47
C GLN A 385 -5.33 7.06 1.34
N LYS A 386 -5.30 6.49 2.56
CA LYS A 386 -4.15 6.65 3.49
C LYS A 386 -3.99 5.46 4.45
N LEU A 387 -2.78 4.90 4.53
CA LEU A 387 -2.40 4.01 5.64
C LEU A 387 -1.61 4.83 6.67
N THR A 388 -2.32 5.41 7.63
CA THR A 388 -1.73 5.76 8.93
C THR A 388 -2.16 4.67 9.89
N PRO A 389 -1.25 4.01 10.61
CA PRO A 389 -1.63 2.94 11.51
C PRO A 389 -2.34 3.55 12.72
N TYR A 390 -3.67 3.57 12.69
CA TYR A 390 -4.45 3.72 13.91
C TYR A 390 -4.44 2.38 14.65
N LEU A 391 -4.18 2.44 15.94
CA LEU A 391 -4.19 1.24 16.78
C LEU A 391 -5.63 0.94 17.19
N LEU A 392 -6.06 -0.31 17.01
CA LEU A 392 -7.30 -0.80 17.59
C LEU A 392 -7.01 -1.47 18.93
N GLU A 393 -7.52 -0.87 20.01
CA GLU A 393 -7.41 -1.40 21.37
C GLU A 393 -8.77 -1.94 21.84
N THR A 394 -8.80 -3.01 22.63
CA THR A 394 -10.04 -3.51 23.22
C THR A 394 -10.41 -2.69 24.46
N LEU A 395 -11.70 -2.38 24.63
CA LEU A 395 -12.20 -1.71 25.84
C LEU A 395 -11.85 -2.55 27.08
N ASN A 396 -11.34 -1.89 28.11
CA ASN A 396 -10.92 -2.51 29.36
C ASN A 396 -10.99 -1.49 30.51
N PRO A 397 -10.80 -1.91 31.78
CA PRO A 397 -10.94 -0.98 32.91
C PRO A 397 -9.97 0.22 32.89
N SER A 398 -8.81 0.13 32.23
CA SER A 398 -7.84 1.24 32.22
C SER A 398 -8.15 2.33 31.20
N ASN A 399 -8.92 2.01 30.14
CA ASN A 399 -9.31 2.97 29.09
C ASN A 399 -10.81 3.33 29.13
N TRP A 400 -11.53 2.89 30.17
CA TRP A 400 -12.98 3.08 30.34
C TRP A 400 -13.39 4.56 30.32
N ALA A 401 -12.76 5.35 31.19
CA ALA A 401 -13.08 6.77 31.34
C ALA A 401 -12.84 7.55 30.03
N GLU A 402 -11.80 7.19 29.28
CA GLU A 402 -11.52 7.80 27.97
C GLU A 402 -12.61 7.44 26.95
N ALA A 403 -13.14 6.21 26.98
CA ALA A 403 -14.22 5.79 26.09
C ALA A 403 -15.56 6.49 26.39
N GLU A 404 -15.89 6.67 27.66
CA GLU A 404 -17.05 7.48 28.09
C GLU A 404 -16.87 8.93 27.64
N GLN A 405 -15.70 9.51 27.89
CA GLN A 405 -15.37 10.87 27.47
C GLN A 405 -15.45 11.03 25.93
N TYR A 406 -15.03 10.03 25.16
CA TYR A 406 -15.19 10.03 23.71
C TYR A 406 -16.68 10.13 23.32
N LEU A 407 -17.55 9.28 23.88
CA LEU A 407 -18.99 9.30 23.59
C LEU A 407 -19.63 10.63 24.01
N GLU A 408 -19.30 11.16 25.18
CA GLU A 408 -19.78 12.47 25.65
C GLU A 408 -19.34 13.59 24.71
N ASN A 409 -18.06 13.60 24.31
CA ASN A 409 -17.53 14.61 23.38
C ASN A 409 -18.20 14.54 22.01
N ARG A 410 -18.55 13.34 21.52
CA ARG A 410 -19.28 13.17 20.27
C ARG A 410 -20.68 13.77 20.34
N ILE A 411 -21.35 13.68 21.49
CA ILE A 411 -22.69 14.25 21.70
C ILE A 411 -22.63 15.77 21.84
N ILE A 412 -21.64 16.29 22.58
CA ILE A 412 -21.51 17.74 22.84
C ILE A 412 -21.07 18.49 21.57
N ASN A 413 -20.18 17.90 20.76
CA ASN A 413 -19.55 18.55 19.60
C ASN A 413 -20.11 18.04 18.26
N LEU A 414 -21.43 17.88 18.14
CA LEU A 414 -22.06 17.52 16.87
C LEU A 414 -21.88 18.67 15.86
N LYS A 415 -21.13 18.39 14.78
CA LYS A 415 -20.96 19.27 13.63
C LYS A 415 -21.54 18.62 12.38
N GLU A 416 -21.98 19.45 11.45
CA GLU A 416 -22.23 18.99 10.09
C GLU A 416 -20.89 18.59 9.48
N VAL A 417 -20.90 17.52 8.68
CA VAL A 417 -19.69 17.01 8.03
C VAL A 417 -19.92 17.02 6.53
N CYS A 418 -18.98 17.63 5.80
CA CYS A 418 -18.94 17.50 4.35
C CYS A 418 -17.86 16.47 4.00
N LEU A 419 -18.22 15.43 3.26
CA LEU A 419 -17.29 14.43 2.75
C LEU A 419 -16.94 14.73 1.29
N PRO A 420 -15.85 15.48 1.02
CA PRO A 420 -15.38 15.69 -0.33
C PRO A 420 -14.75 14.40 -0.82
N LEU A 421 -15.40 13.76 -1.79
CA LEU A 421 -14.87 12.59 -2.47
C LEU A 421 -14.54 12.95 -3.93
N GLN A 422 -13.57 12.24 -4.48
CA GLN A 422 -13.16 12.39 -5.87
C GLN A 422 -13.12 11.03 -6.52
N ASN A 423 -13.78 10.86 -7.66
CA ASN A 423 -13.64 9.64 -8.43
C ASN A 423 -12.19 9.54 -8.94
N PRO A 424 -11.40 8.53 -8.51
CA PRO A 424 -10.00 8.43 -8.89
C PRO A 424 -9.79 8.07 -10.36
N ASP A 425 -10.86 7.63 -11.05
CA ASP A 425 -10.82 7.25 -12.46
C ASP A 425 -11.25 8.41 -13.39
N THR A 426 -12.21 9.25 -12.99
CA THR A 426 -12.69 10.37 -13.81
C THR A 426 -12.21 11.75 -13.35
N GLY A 427 -11.69 11.86 -12.12
CA GLY A 427 -11.37 13.13 -11.48
C GLY A 427 -12.59 13.93 -10.98
N GLU A 428 -13.81 13.43 -11.22
CA GLU A 428 -15.07 14.07 -10.83
C GLU A 428 -15.17 14.18 -9.31
N ARG A 429 -15.54 15.37 -8.82
CA ARG A 429 -15.72 15.64 -7.39
C ARG A 429 -17.19 15.57 -7.03
N PHE A 430 -17.48 14.98 -5.88
CA PHE A 430 -18.82 14.87 -5.34
C PHE A 430 -18.73 14.95 -3.81
N GLU A 431 -19.81 15.41 -3.18
CA GLU A 431 -19.84 15.69 -1.75
C GLU A 431 -21.03 14.98 -1.12
N TYR A 432 -20.81 14.33 0.02
CA TYR A 432 -21.91 13.91 0.90
C TYR A 432 -21.98 14.85 2.09
N MET A 433 -23.15 15.43 2.30
CA MET A 433 -23.46 16.20 3.49
C MET A 433 -24.04 15.26 4.54
N ILE A 434 -23.48 15.33 5.75
CA ILE A 434 -23.98 14.63 6.93
C ILE A 434 -24.48 15.68 7.92
N SER A 435 -25.74 15.59 8.29
CA SER A 435 -26.35 16.50 9.27
C SER A 435 -25.85 16.24 10.69
N LYS A 436 -26.03 17.21 11.60
CA LYS A 436 -25.69 17.03 13.01
C LYS A 436 -26.45 15.87 13.66
N GLU A 437 -27.71 15.69 13.28
CA GLU A 437 -28.58 14.63 13.80
C GLU A 437 -28.10 13.26 13.31
N GLU A 438 -27.70 13.18 12.03
CA GLU A 438 -27.15 11.97 11.44
C GLU A 438 -25.83 11.53 12.08
N CYS A 439 -24.98 12.48 12.46
CA CYS A 439 -23.74 12.21 13.20
C CYS A 439 -23.98 11.58 14.59
N PHE A 440 -25.18 11.66 15.15
CA PHE A 440 -25.51 11.08 16.46
C PHE A 440 -26.01 9.64 16.37
N TYR A 441 -26.63 9.24 15.24
CA TYR A 441 -27.21 7.90 15.10
C TYR A 441 -26.25 6.73 15.39
N PRO A 442 -24.98 6.74 14.92
CA PRO A 442 -24.04 5.65 15.17
C PRO A 442 -23.74 5.38 16.65
N ILE A 443 -23.88 6.39 17.53
CA ILE A 443 -23.55 6.29 18.95
C ILE A 443 -24.77 6.21 19.88
N LYS A 444 -25.98 6.49 19.36
CA LYS A 444 -27.23 6.56 20.13
C LYS A 444 -27.54 5.33 20.99
N HIS A 445 -27.13 4.14 20.53
CA HIS A 445 -27.44 2.83 21.16
C HIS A 445 -26.22 2.13 21.76
N ILE A 446 -25.16 2.88 22.06
CA ILE A 446 -23.92 2.34 22.61
C ILE A 446 -23.92 2.47 24.13
N HIS A 447 -24.16 1.33 24.79
CA HIS A 447 -24.05 1.19 26.24
C HIS A 447 -22.80 0.37 26.55
N LEU A 448 -21.71 1.03 26.97
CA LEU A 448 -20.40 0.39 27.16
C LEU A 448 -20.46 -0.76 28.18
N GLN A 449 -21.15 -0.56 29.31
CA GLN A 449 -21.31 -1.58 30.34
C GLN A 449 -21.99 -2.85 29.83
N GLU A 450 -23.15 -2.69 29.19
CA GLU A 450 -23.93 -3.79 28.62
C GLU A 450 -23.10 -4.60 27.61
N LEU A 451 -22.40 -3.92 26.70
CA LEU A 451 -21.59 -4.59 25.67
C LEU A 451 -20.34 -5.24 26.24
N TYR A 452 -19.69 -4.63 27.24
CA TYR A 452 -18.51 -5.18 27.90
C TYR A 452 -18.84 -6.43 28.72
N GLU A 453 -19.97 -6.42 29.44
CA GLU A 453 -20.47 -7.59 30.19
C GLU A 453 -20.85 -8.75 29.26
N LEU A 454 -21.36 -8.44 28.06
CA LEU A 454 -21.67 -9.45 27.04
C LEU A 454 -20.40 -10.12 26.50
N ASP A 455 -19.45 -9.31 26.01
CA ASP A 455 -18.10 -9.76 25.67
C ASP A 455 -17.14 -8.56 25.57
N PRO A 456 -16.03 -8.53 26.35
CA PRO A 456 -15.07 -7.42 26.32
C PRO A 456 -14.51 -7.10 24.93
N GLY A 457 -14.45 -8.09 24.03
CA GLY A 457 -13.93 -7.94 22.68
C GLY A 457 -14.85 -7.19 21.70
N ILE A 458 -16.10 -6.89 22.09
CA ILE A 458 -17.10 -6.23 21.22
C ILE A 458 -16.72 -4.79 20.92
N VAL A 459 -16.29 -4.05 21.95
CA VAL A 459 -15.94 -2.64 21.83
C VAL A 459 -14.45 -2.51 21.61
N LYS A 460 -14.08 -1.87 20.51
CA LYS A 460 -12.69 -1.48 20.22
C LYS A 460 -12.59 0.01 20.00
N LEU A 461 -11.51 0.59 20.49
CA LEU A 461 -11.19 2.01 20.47
C LEU A 461 -10.08 2.24 19.44
N MET A 462 -10.27 3.21 18.55
CA MET A 462 -9.25 3.62 17.59
C MET A 462 -8.40 4.73 18.19
N ARG A 463 -7.09 4.52 18.28
CA ARG A 463 -6.14 5.53 18.76
C ARG A 463 -5.30 6.12 17.64
N ASP A 464 -5.16 7.44 17.65
CA ASP A 464 -4.24 8.16 16.77
C ASP A 464 -2.77 7.98 17.20
N GLN A 465 -1.85 8.63 16.51
CA GLN A 465 -0.41 8.54 16.79
C GLN A 465 -0.01 9.20 18.11
N GLN A 466 -0.82 10.12 18.62
CA GLN A 466 -0.66 10.79 19.90
C GLN A 466 -1.26 9.97 21.05
N GLY A 467 -1.95 8.87 20.73
CA GLY A 467 -2.60 7.98 21.68
C GLY A 467 -4.01 8.43 22.06
N ALA A 468 -4.57 9.48 21.47
CA ALA A 468 -5.94 9.91 21.76
C ALA A 468 -6.97 9.02 21.05
N ILE A 469 -8.11 8.79 21.70
CA ILE A 469 -9.23 8.04 21.09
C ILE A 469 -9.91 8.93 20.05
N CYS A 470 -9.94 8.44 18.82
CA CYS A 470 -10.50 9.12 17.66
C CYS A 470 -11.61 8.31 16.97
N GLY A 471 -11.93 7.12 17.47
CA GLY A 471 -12.96 6.26 16.91
C GLY A 471 -13.38 5.15 17.87
N LEU A 472 -14.56 4.58 17.63
CA LEU A 472 -15.11 3.47 18.39
C LEU A 472 -15.85 2.50 17.47
N THR A 473 -15.60 1.20 17.62
CA THR A 473 -16.37 0.16 16.93
C THR A 473 -17.08 -0.72 17.94
N ALA A 474 -18.34 -1.04 17.69
CA ALA A 474 -19.07 -2.09 18.41
C ALA A 474 -19.47 -3.20 17.42
N ILE A 475 -18.74 -4.32 17.46
CA ILE A 475 -18.90 -5.43 16.54
C ILE A 475 -19.18 -6.69 17.35
N ILE A 476 -20.40 -7.22 17.22
CA ILE A 476 -20.86 -8.35 18.02
C ILE A 476 -20.57 -9.65 17.26
N PRO A 477 -19.70 -10.55 17.76
CA PRO A 477 -19.52 -11.86 17.15
C PRO A 477 -20.80 -12.67 17.27
N ILE A 478 -21.13 -13.47 16.26
CA ILE A 478 -22.33 -14.31 16.25
C ILE A 478 -21.93 -15.73 16.68
N HIS A 479 -22.32 -16.10 17.90
CA HIS A 479 -22.15 -17.42 18.48
C HIS A 479 -23.17 -17.63 19.62
N THR A 480 -23.17 -18.79 20.28
CA THR A 480 -24.13 -19.11 21.36
C THR A 480 -24.16 -18.07 22.48
N GLY A 481 -23.01 -17.50 22.88
CA GLY A 481 -22.94 -16.51 23.96
C GLY A 481 -23.53 -15.12 23.66
N THR A 482 -23.81 -14.79 22.40
CA THR A 482 -24.26 -13.45 21.97
C THR A 482 -25.55 -13.50 21.15
N LEU A 483 -25.95 -14.67 20.65
CA LEU A 483 -27.12 -14.78 19.78
C LEU A 483 -28.43 -14.40 20.49
N ASP A 484 -28.58 -14.73 21.77
CA ASP A 484 -29.80 -14.37 22.51
C ASP A 484 -29.89 -12.85 22.73
N TYR A 485 -28.74 -12.17 22.90
CA TYR A 485 -28.67 -10.70 22.87
C TYR A 485 -29.12 -10.16 21.52
N LEU A 486 -28.56 -10.69 20.42
CA LEU A 486 -28.88 -10.27 19.06
C LEU A 486 -30.35 -10.51 18.69
N LEU A 487 -31.02 -11.49 19.31
CA LEU A 487 -32.45 -11.78 19.12
C LEU A 487 -33.37 -10.83 19.90
N THR A 488 -32.87 -10.17 20.94
CA THR A 488 -33.72 -9.43 21.90
C THR A 488 -33.43 -7.92 21.90
N HIS A 489 -32.21 -7.50 21.58
CA HIS A 489 -31.80 -6.10 21.69
C HIS A 489 -31.74 -5.39 20.33
N PRO A 490 -32.19 -4.13 20.25
CA PRO A 490 -32.03 -3.31 19.06
C PRO A 490 -30.57 -2.86 18.84
N PRO A 491 -30.18 -2.54 17.60
CA PRO A 491 -30.97 -2.67 16.38
C PRO A 491 -30.92 -4.07 15.76
N SER A 492 -30.35 -5.08 16.42
CA SER A 492 -30.18 -6.43 15.83
C SER A 492 -31.46 -7.26 15.80
N SER A 493 -32.32 -7.14 16.82
CA SER A 493 -33.43 -8.05 17.10
C SER A 493 -34.34 -8.30 15.89
N THR A 494 -34.77 -7.25 15.18
CA THR A 494 -35.67 -7.37 14.03
C THR A 494 -35.11 -8.26 12.93
N TYR A 495 -33.80 -8.15 12.64
CA TYR A 495 -33.15 -9.03 11.66
C TYR A 495 -33.12 -10.48 12.12
N PHE A 496 -32.59 -10.75 13.32
CA PHE A 496 -32.41 -12.12 13.77
C PHE A 496 -33.74 -12.84 14.05
N GLN A 497 -34.77 -12.14 14.50
CA GLN A 497 -36.12 -12.69 14.66
C GLN A 497 -36.79 -13.03 13.31
N SER A 498 -36.44 -12.31 12.24
CA SER A 498 -36.95 -12.59 10.90
C SER A 498 -36.34 -13.85 10.26
N LEU A 499 -35.21 -14.34 10.79
CA LEU A 499 -34.53 -15.50 10.23
C LEU A 499 -35.30 -16.80 10.50
N PRO A 500 -35.40 -17.70 9.51
CA PRO A 500 -36.01 -19.00 9.72
C PRO A 500 -35.18 -19.86 10.69
N ASN A 501 -35.85 -20.73 11.44
CA ASN A 501 -35.24 -21.55 12.51
C ASN A 501 -33.99 -22.34 12.08
N HIS A 502 -33.92 -22.80 10.83
CA HIS A 502 -32.74 -23.52 10.34
C HIS A 502 -31.50 -22.60 10.25
N ARG A 503 -31.66 -21.34 9.83
CA ARG A 503 -30.57 -20.35 9.81
C ARG A 503 -30.13 -19.96 11.21
N LEU A 504 -31.06 -19.81 12.16
CA LEU A 504 -30.71 -19.57 13.55
C LEU A 504 -29.90 -20.72 14.15
N LYS A 505 -30.21 -21.98 13.78
CA LYS A 505 -29.40 -23.14 14.19
C LYS A 505 -27.99 -23.10 13.58
N GLU A 506 -27.83 -22.70 12.30
CA GLU A 506 -26.52 -22.53 11.67
C GLU A 506 -25.66 -21.47 12.36
N LEU A 507 -26.28 -20.44 12.96
CA LEU A 507 -25.59 -19.37 13.68
C LEU A 507 -25.25 -19.73 15.14
N ARG A 508 -25.84 -20.79 15.69
CA ARG A 508 -25.55 -21.29 17.05
C ARG A 508 -24.30 -22.16 17.04
N VAL A 509 -23.14 -21.51 17.01
CA VAL A 509 -21.82 -22.15 17.17
C VAL A 509 -21.25 -21.92 18.59
N PRO A 510 -20.38 -22.79 19.11
CA PRO A 510 -19.69 -22.59 20.40
C PRO A 510 -18.94 -21.25 20.45
N LYS A 511 -18.72 -20.69 21.65
CA LYS A 511 -18.09 -19.36 21.84
C LYS A 511 -16.69 -19.26 21.23
N GLU A 512 -15.98 -20.38 21.11
CA GLU A 512 -14.65 -20.48 20.51
C GLU A 512 -14.68 -20.32 18.97
N HIS A 513 -15.87 -20.41 18.37
CA HIS A 513 -16.09 -20.27 16.94
C HIS A 513 -16.97 -19.05 16.66
N ILE A 514 -16.73 -18.38 15.54
CA ILE A 514 -17.50 -17.19 15.13
C ILE A 514 -18.23 -17.54 13.84
N ALA A 515 -19.57 -17.59 13.90
CA ALA A 515 -20.40 -17.89 12.71
C ALA A 515 -20.54 -16.68 11.79
N GLY A 516 -20.26 -15.47 12.29
CA GLY A 516 -20.35 -14.19 11.61
C GLY A 516 -20.21 -13.02 12.56
N TYR A 517 -20.42 -11.81 12.05
CA TYR A 517 -20.43 -10.58 12.86
C TYR A 517 -21.68 -9.76 12.59
N PHE A 518 -22.24 -9.15 13.63
CA PHE A 518 -23.19 -8.06 13.54
C PHE A 518 -22.45 -6.75 13.83
N VAL A 519 -22.34 -5.87 12.83
CA VAL A 519 -21.72 -4.55 12.98
C VAL A 519 -22.78 -3.59 13.51
N LYS A 520 -22.71 -3.28 14.80
CA LYS A 520 -23.64 -2.35 15.47
C LYS A 520 -23.24 -0.90 15.19
N THR A 521 -21.94 -0.60 15.21
CA THR A 521 -21.42 0.70 14.80
C THR A 521 -19.93 0.68 14.46
N VAL A 522 -19.53 1.61 13.60
CA VAL A 522 -18.14 2.03 13.36
C VAL A 522 -18.17 3.56 13.32
N ASP A 523 -17.93 4.18 14.48
CA ASP A 523 -17.95 5.64 14.65
C ASP A 523 -16.53 6.20 14.66
N VAL A 524 -16.39 7.44 14.18
CA VAL A 524 -15.14 8.19 14.14
C VAL A 524 -15.42 9.63 14.61
N SER A 525 -14.44 10.27 15.25
CA SER A 525 -14.58 11.64 15.76
C SER A 525 -14.80 12.66 14.66
N ASP A 526 -14.20 12.43 13.49
CA ASP A 526 -14.31 13.30 12.33
C ASP A 526 -14.24 12.49 11.04
N PHE A 527 -15.36 12.40 10.31
CA PHE A 527 -15.37 11.70 9.03
C PHE A 527 -14.65 12.50 7.92
N GLU A 528 -14.33 13.79 8.12
CA GLU A 528 -13.51 14.58 7.19
C GLU A 528 -12.04 14.11 7.22
N ASP A 529 -11.60 13.53 8.34
CA ASP A 529 -10.28 12.92 8.44
C ASP A 529 -10.20 11.63 7.63
N VAL A 530 -9.57 11.76 6.46
CA VAL A 530 -9.27 10.68 5.51
C VAL A 530 -8.61 9.47 6.19
N ALA A 531 -7.77 9.72 7.19
CA ALA A 531 -6.95 8.73 7.87
C ALA A 531 -7.81 7.83 8.78
N ILE A 532 -8.67 8.45 9.58
CA ILE A 532 -9.57 7.72 10.49
C ILE A 532 -10.64 6.99 9.66
N ARG A 533 -11.19 7.66 8.64
CA ARG A 533 -12.15 7.07 7.70
C ARG A 533 -11.59 5.83 6.99
N THR A 534 -10.34 5.89 6.53
CA THR A 534 -9.64 4.74 5.94
C THR A 534 -9.56 3.56 6.91
N THR A 535 -9.23 3.82 8.18
CA THR A 535 -9.16 2.78 9.21
C THR A 535 -10.53 2.14 9.46
N ALA A 536 -11.58 2.95 9.56
CA ALA A 536 -12.95 2.48 9.71
C ALA A 536 -13.37 1.56 8.55
N GLY A 537 -13.11 1.97 7.31
CA GLY A 537 -13.40 1.18 6.12
C GLY A 537 -12.63 -0.14 6.06
N LEU A 538 -11.32 -0.12 6.34
CA LEU A 538 -10.49 -1.31 6.37
C LEU A 538 -10.89 -2.28 7.50
N SER A 539 -11.37 -1.75 8.63
CA SER A 539 -11.90 -2.56 9.73
C SER A 539 -13.11 -3.38 9.26
N PHE A 540 -14.02 -2.75 8.49
CA PHE A 540 -15.17 -3.46 7.92
C PHE A 540 -14.74 -4.53 6.89
N ILE A 541 -13.83 -4.20 5.97
CA ILE A 541 -13.29 -5.17 5.00
C ILE A 541 -12.66 -6.38 5.72
N SER A 542 -11.91 -6.15 6.80
CA SER A 542 -11.31 -7.21 7.61
C SER A 542 -12.35 -8.18 8.20
N LEU A 543 -13.53 -7.68 8.58
CA LEU A 543 -14.65 -8.54 9.03
C LEU A 543 -15.20 -9.41 7.90
N LEU A 544 -15.38 -8.85 6.70
CA LEU A 544 -15.86 -9.59 5.54
C LEU A 544 -14.94 -10.75 5.18
N ILE A 545 -13.63 -10.51 5.25
CA ILE A 545 -12.60 -11.51 4.96
C ILE A 545 -12.54 -12.60 6.05
N SER A 546 -12.73 -12.25 7.32
CA SER A 546 -12.47 -13.15 8.45
C SER A 546 -13.60 -14.14 8.77
N SER A 547 -14.88 -13.73 8.70
CA SER A 547 -16.01 -14.59 9.10
C SER A 547 -16.82 -15.15 7.93
N GLY A 548 -16.77 -14.48 6.79
CA GLY A 548 -17.61 -14.75 5.63
C GLY A 548 -19.11 -14.59 5.87
N TYR A 549 -19.55 -14.06 7.02
CA TYR A 549 -20.93 -13.68 7.27
C TYR A 549 -20.96 -12.40 8.08
N VAL A 550 -21.40 -11.31 7.47
CA VAL A 550 -21.48 -10.00 8.10
C VAL A 550 -22.88 -9.45 7.88
N VAL A 551 -23.46 -8.95 8.96
CA VAL A 551 -24.74 -8.25 8.98
C VAL A 551 -24.45 -6.86 9.53
N THR A 552 -24.94 -5.83 8.86
CA THR A 552 -24.79 -4.44 9.29
C THR A 552 -26.08 -3.68 9.04
N THR A 553 -26.25 -2.58 9.77
CA THR A 553 -27.31 -1.60 9.52
C THR A 553 -26.65 -0.23 9.38
N ALA A 554 -27.19 0.61 8.51
CA ALA A 554 -26.70 1.96 8.29
C ALA A 554 -27.88 2.91 8.36
N PRO A 555 -27.77 4.03 9.10
CA PRO A 555 -28.80 5.05 9.14
C PRO A 555 -29.25 5.44 7.73
N PRO A 556 -30.57 5.52 7.46
CA PRO A 556 -31.11 5.59 6.10
C PRO A 556 -30.74 6.91 5.38
N GLU A 557 -30.44 7.95 6.13
CA GLU A 557 -30.04 9.27 5.63
C GLU A 557 -28.54 9.36 5.28
N LEU A 558 -27.72 8.44 5.81
CA LEU A 558 -26.30 8.31 5.46
C LEU A 558 -26.12 7.57 4.13
N SER A 559 -26.49 8.24 3.04
CA SER A 559 -26.47 7.70 1.66
C SER A 559 -25.12 7.05 1.28
N PHE A 560 -23.99 7.63 1.70
CA PHE A 560 -22.67 7.10 1.41
C PHE A 560 -22.42 5.71 2.03
N LEU A 561 -22.93 5.43 3.24
CA LEU A 561 -22.77 4.11 3.87
C LEU A 561 -23.59 3.05 3.16
N LYS A 562 -24.80 3.41 2.69
CA LYS A 562 -25.60 2.54 1.83
C LYS A 562 -24.82 2.17 0.57
N GLU A 563 -24.28 3.17 -0.12
CA GLU A 563 -23.49 2.94 -1.34
C GLU A 563 -22.26 2.08 -1.04
N PHE A 564 -21.50 2.42 0.01
CA PHE A 564 -20.34 1.64 0.45
C PHE A 564 -20.66 0.15 0.68
N HIS A 565 -21.74 -0.17 1.41
CA HIS A 565 -22.13 -1.57 1.63
C HIS A 565 -22.51 -2.28 0.33
N LEU A 566 -23.25 -1.62 -0.57
CA LEU A 566 -23.65 -2.18 -1.86
C LEU A 566 -22.43 -2.41 -2.77
N SER A 567 -21.47 -1.48 -2.77
CA SER A 567 -20.22 -1.56 -3.53
C SER A 567 -19.30 -2.69 -3.05
N LEU A 568 -19.38 -3.07 -1.77
CA LEU A 568 -18.72 -4.27 -1.24
C LEU A 568 -19.47 -5.57 -1.60
N GLY A 569 -20.64 -5.45 -2.23
CA GLY A 569 -21.50 -6.55 -2.67
C GLY A 569 -22.45 -7.08 -1.59
N CYS A 570 -22.64 -6.35 -0.49
CA CYS A 570 -23.68 -6.67 0.48
C CYS A 570 -25.07 -6.56 -0.17
N GLU A 571 -26.00 -7.42 0.26
CA GLU A 571 -27.37 -7.41 -0.23
C GLU A 571 -28.28 -6.77 0.82
N GLN A 572 -29.12 -5.84 0.38
CA GLN A 572 -30.15 -5.26 1.23
C GLN A 572 -31.24 -6.31 1.54
N VAL A 573 -31.54 -6.52 2.81
CA VAL A 573 -32.60 -7.44 3.25
C VAL A 573 -33.96 -6.84 2.91
N LYS A 574 -34.75 -7.58 2.14
CA LYS A 574 -36.08 -7.12 1.71
C LYS A 574 -37.11 -7.29 2.82
N ASN A 575 -37.98 -6.29 2.98
CA ASN A 575 -39.13 -6.32 3.90
C ASN A 575 -38.77 -6.48 5.39
N VAL A 576 -37.53 -6.19 5.77
CA VAL A 576 -37.07 -6.20 7.17
C VAL A 576 -36.34 -4.89 7.41
N ALA A 577 -36.86 -4.09 8.31
CA ALA A 577 -36.29 -2.80 8.70
C ALA A 577 -36.60 -2.52 10.17
N HIS A 578 -35.77 -1.72 10.80
CA HIS A 578 -35.96 -1.26 12.17
C HIS A 578 -36.09 0.27 12.22
N TYR A 579 -36.55 0.81 13.33
CA TYR A 579 -36.84 2.25 13.51
C TYR A 579 -36.06 2.85 14.69
N ASP A 580 -34.92 2.22 15.05
CA ASP A 580 -34.19 2.58 16.27
C ASP A 580 -33.37 3.87 16.11
N TYR A 581 -32.90 4.18 14.89
CA TYR A 581 -32.21 5.44 14.61
C TYR A 581 -33.21 6.60 14.57
N ASP A 582 -34.24 6.48 13.73
CA ASP A 582 -35.37 7.40 13.63
C ASP A 582 -36.69 6.60 13.57
N ILE A 583 -37.67 7.06 14.35
CA ILE A 583 -38.99 6.46 14.43
C ILE A 583 -39.80 6.64 13.13
N ASN A 584 -39.46 7.65 12.33
CA ASN A 584 -40.16 7.95 11.09
C ASN A 584 -39.51 7.32 9.85
N ALA A 585 -38.23 6.97 9.91
CA ALA A 585 -37.46 6.42 8.80
C ALA A 585 -37.11 4.93 8.97
N PRO A 586 -37.65 4.02 8.15
CA PRO A 586 -37.29 2.60 8.21
C PRO A 586 -35.83 2.41 7.80
N THR A 587 -35.05 1.77 8.67
CA THR A 587 -33.63 1.47 8.44
C THR A 587 -33.45 0.03 7.98
N PRO A 588 -32.89 -0.21 6.78
CA PRO A 588 -32.69 -1.57 6.27
C PRO A 588 -31.41 -2.22 6.81
N TYR A 589 -31.35 -3.55 6.71
CA TYR A 589 -30.13 -4.32 6.95
C TYR A 589 -29.40 -4.64 5.65
N TYR A 590 -28.07 -4.73 5.71
CA TYR A 590 -27.21 -5.18 4.63
C TYR A 590 -26.45 -6.43 5.08
N VAL A 591 -26.43 -7.46 4.23
CA VAL A 591 -25.86 -8.77 4.56
C VAL A 591 -24.90 -9.22 3.48
N LEU A 592 -23.74 -9.73 3.89
CA LEU A 592 -22.84 -10.47 3.02
C LEU A 592 -22.65 -11.88 3.60
N ASP A 593 -22.98 -12.92 2.83
CA ASP A 593 -22.78 -14.33 3.21
C ASP A 593 -21.92 -15.03 2.16
N THR A 594 -20.61 -15.09 2.39
CA THR A 594 -19.62 -15.82 1.59
C THR A 594 -19.28 -17.19 2.22
N ARG A 595 -20.12 -17.73 3.12
CA ARG A 595 -19.86 -19.04 3.72
C ARG A 595 -20.10 -20.20 2.74
N GLY A 596 -19.35 -21.29 2.92
CA GLY A 596 -19.44 -22.47 2.06
C GLY A 596 -19.12 -22.14 0.60
N GLY A 597 -19.91 -22.66 -0.34
CA GLY A 597 -19.76 -22.39 -1.78
C GLY A 597 -20.09 -20.95 -2.21
N LYS A 598 -20.72 -20.14 -1.35
CA LYS A 598 -21.19 -18.79 -1.70
C LYS A 598 -20.07 -17.78 -1.95
N LEU A 599 -18.86 -18.04 -1.46
CA LEU A 599 -17.69 -17.22 -1.79
C LEU A 599 -17.47 -17.20 -3.31
N GLN A 600 -17.57 -18.35 -3.97
CA GLN A 600 -17.40 -18.44 -5.42
C GLN A 600 -18.47 -17.63 -6.15
N ASP A 601 -19.74 -17.75 -5.72
CA ASP A 601 -20.86 -17.00 -6.28
C ASP A 601 -20.67 -15.49 -6.12
N TYR A 602 -20.22 -15.06 -4.94
CA TYR A 602 -19.88 -13.68 -4.66
C TYR A 602 -18.76 -13.18 -5.57
N LEU A 603 -17.63 -13.88 -5.64
CA LEU A 603 -16.49 -13.50 -6.48
C LEU A 603 -16.90 -13.42 -7.95
N ASN A 604 -17.70 -14.39 -8.43
CA ASN A 604 -18.24 -14.41 -9.79
C ASN A 604 -19.17 -13.22 -10.08
N LYS A 605 -20.06 -12.90 -9.13
CA LYS A 605 -20.94 -11.72 -9.22
C LYS A 605 -20.14 -10.43 -9.30
N MET A 606 -19.08 -10.31 -8.50
CA MET A 606 -18.23 -9.13 -8.47
C MET A 606 -17.38 -8.99 -9.75
N ILE A 607 -16.77 -10.05 -10.30
CA ILE A 607 -16.06 -9.91 -11.59
C ILE A 607 -17.02 -9.64 -12.78
N ALA A 608 -18.27 -10.10 -12.68
CA ALA A 608 -19.27 -9.86 -13.73
C ALA A 608 -19.58 -8.38 -13.92
N SER A 609 -19.57 -7.57 -12.85
CA SER A 609 -19.79 -6.13 -12.96
C SER A 609 -18.66 -5.41 -13.72
N PHE A 610 -17.49 -6.04 -13.89
CA PHE A 610 -16.36 -5.54 -14.67
C PHE A 610 -16.25 -6.17 -16.06
N GLY A 611 -17.26 -6.94 -16.50
CA GLY A 611 -17.24 -7.59 -17.82
C GLY A 611 -16.16 -8.67 -17.96
N LEU A 612 -15.67 -9.21 -16.84
CA LEU A 612 -14.58 -10.20 -16.78
C LEU A 612 -15.06 -11.66 -16.85
N VAL A 613 -16.36 -11.89 -16.96
CA VAL A 613 -16.90 -13.24 -17.12
C VAL A 613 -16.81 -13.65 -18.58
N ASP A 614 -15.86 -14.55 -18.85
CA ASP A 614 -15.87 -15.30 -20.09
C ASP A 614 -16.94 -16.41 -19.96
N HIS A 615 -18.08 -16.23 -20.65
CA HIS A 615 -19.21 -17.16 -20.62
C HIS A 615 -18.87 -18.60 -21.11
N SER A 616 -17.63 -18.82 -21.56
CA SER A 616 -17.08 -20.08 -22.07
C SER A 616 -16.92 -21.16 -20.97
N LYS A 617 -16.56 -20.81 -19.73
CA LYS A 617 -16.27 -21.80 -18.67
C LYS A 617 -17.50 -22.29 -17.88
N GLN A 618 -18.54 -21.49 -17.70
CA GLN A 618 -19.78 -21.94 -17.02
C GLN A 618 -20.67 -22.82 -17.92
N GLN A 619 -20.49 -22.79 -19.24
CA GLN A 619 -21.27 -23.59 -20.20
C GLN A 619 -20.74 -25.01 -20.43
N ASP A 620 -19.53 -25.34 -19.95
CA ASP A 620 -19.02 -26.71 -19.97
C ASP A 620 -19.63 -27.58 -18.86
N ASP A 621 -19.89 -26.99 -17.69
CA ASP A 621 -20.51 -27.66 -16.55
C ASP A 621 -22.03 -27.85 -16.75
N GLY A 622 -22.71 -26.85 -17.35
CA GLY A 622 -24.13 -26.93 -17.67
C GLY A 622 -24.50 -28.07 -18.63
N MET A 623 -23.61 -28.43 -19.57
CA MET A 623 -23.88 -29.51 -20.52
C MET A 623 -23.72 -30.91 -19.89
N GLN A 624 -22.84 -31.03 -18.89
CA GLN A 624 -22.67 -32.27 -18.11
C GLN A 624 -23.85 -32.54 -17.15
N THR A 625 -24.61 -31.50 -16.77
CA THR A 625 -25.79 -31.62 -15.88
C THR A 625 -27.12 -31.91 -16.61
N LEU A 626 -27.11 -31.94 -17.94
CA LEU A 626 -28.25 -32.42 -18.72
C LEU A 626 -28.35 -33.94 -18.62
N SER A 627 -29.56 -34.45 -18.39
CA SER A 627 -29.86 -35.87 -18.54
C SER A 627 -29.69 -36.31 -19.99
N GLU A 628 -29.46 -37.60 -20.23
CA GLU A 628 -29.33 -38.16 -21.59
C GLU A 628 -30.52 -37.77 -22.48
N ARG A 629 -31.73 -37.77 -21.91
CA ARG A 629 -32.94 -37.39 -22.63
C ARG A 629 -33.01 -35.91 -23.00
N GLU A 630 -32.47 -35.04 -22.15
CA GLU A 630 -32.35 -33.61 -22.44
C GLU A 630 -31.28 -33.34 -23.50
N LYS A 631 -30.18 -34.12 -23.52
CA LYS A 631 -29.15 -34.04 -24.56
C LYS A 631 -29.68 -34.45 -25.93
N GLU A 632 -30.46 -35.52 -26.01
CA GLU A 632 -31.13 -35.95 -27.25
C GLU A 632 -32.07 -34.87 -27.81
N VAL A 633 -32.88 -34.25 -26.94
CA VAL A 633 -33.79 -33.16 -27.33
C VAL A 633 -33.01 -31.94 -27.84
N VAL A 634 -31.89 -31.57 -27.19
CA VAL A 634 -31.03 -30.46 -27.63
C VAL A 634 -30.37 -30.77 -28.98
N GLY A 635 -29.89 -31.99 -29.18
CA GLY A 635 -29.24 -32.41 -30.43
C GLY A 635 -30.18 -32.41 -31.64
N LEU A 636 -31.45 -32.79 -31.47
CA LEU A 636 -32.45 -32.68 -32.55
C LEU A 636 -32.87 -31.22 -32.79
N LEU A 637 -32.93 -30.42 -31.73
CA LEU A 637 -33.25 -29.00 -31.82
C LEU A 637 -32.16 -28.21 -32.57
N GLU A 638 -30.88 -28.56 -32.40
CA GLU A 638 -29.75 -28.02 -33.16
C GLU A 638 -29.91 -28.28 -34.67
N LYS A 639 -30.35 -29.49 -35.04
CA LYS A 639 -30.60 -29.88 -36.44
C LYS A 639 -31.80 -29.17 -37.07
N GLY A 640 -32.47 -28.28 -36.34
CA GLY A 640 -33.59 -27.47 -36.82
C GLY A 640 -34.96 -28.09 -36.62
N TYR A 641 -35.09 -29.23 -35.94
CA TYR A 641 -36.34 -29.97 -35.82
C TYR A 641 -37.36 -29.20 -34.95
N THR A 642 -38.61 -29.14 -35.38
CA THR A 642 -39.73 -28.59 -34.61
C THR A 642 -40.06 -29.48 -33.41
N ASN A 643 -40.79 -28.95 -32.42
CA ASN A 643 -41.18 -29.75 -31.25
C ASN A 643 -42.05 -30.96 -31.62
N GLN A 644 -42.80 -30.88 -32.72
CA GLN A 644 -43.60 -31.99 -33.24
C GLN A 644 -42.71 -33.08 -33.87
N GLU A 645 -41.68 -32.69 -34.62
CA GLU A 645 -40.71 -33.62 -35.21
C GLU A 645 -39.83 -34.28 -34.13
N ILE A 646 -39.37 -33.51 -33.14
CA ILE A 646 -38.64 -34.05 -31.98
C ILE A 646 -39.51 -35.06 -31.20
N ALA A 647 -40.80 -34.75 -31.03
CA ALA A 647 -41.74 -35.64 -30.36
C ALA A 647 -41.93 -36.95 -31.12
N ALA A 648 -42.03 -36.90 -32.46
CA ALA A 648 -42.14 -38.07 -33.31
C ALA A 648 -40.86 -38.92 -33.30
N ASP A 649 -39.68 -38.30 -33.42
CA ASP A 649 -38.39 -38.98 -33.49
C ASP A 649 -38.00 -39.66 -32.17
N LEU A 650 -38.38 -39.04 -31.05
CA LEU A 650 -38.12 -39.57 -29.71
C LEU A 650 -39.28 -40.41 -29.16
N PHE A 651 -40.37 -40.63 -29.90
CA PHE A 651 -41.58 -41.36 -29.44
C PHE A 651 -42.17 -40.80 -28.12
N ILE A 652 -42.28 -39.48 -28.00
CA ILE A 652 -42.88 -38.78 -26.85
C ILE A 652 -43.92 -37.74 -27.31
N THR A 653 -44.62 -37.10 -26.38
CA THR A 653 -45.57 -36.02 -26.72
C THR A 653 -44.89 -34.67 -26.85
N GLU A 654 -45.45 -33.75 -27.66
CA GLU A 654 -44.96 -32.37 -27.81
C GLU A 654 -44.91 -31.63 -26.45
N VAL A 655 -45.85 -31.94 -25.55
CA VAL A 655 -45.89 -31.40 -24.18
C VAL A 655 -44.67 -31.86 -23.38
N THR A 656 -44.25 -33.12 -23.55
CA THR A 656 -43.04 -33.66 -22.91
C THR A 656 -41.77 -33.00 -23.46
N VAL A 657 -41.70 -32.75 -24.78
CA VAL A 657 -40.59 -32.00 -25.39
C VAL A 657 -40.50 -30.58 -24.81
N LYS A 658 -41.64 -29.87 -24.69
CA LYS A 658 -41.69 -28.53 -24.06
C LYS A 658 -41.16 -28.58 -22.62
N LYS A 659 -41.54 -29.59 -21.83
CA LYS A 659 -41.02 -29.78 -20.47
C LYS A 659 -39.51 -29.98 -20.42
N HIS A 660 -38.96 -30.82 -21.31
CA HIS A 660 -37.51 -31.00 -21.41
C HIS A 660 -36.81 -29.69 -21.82
N LEU A 661 -37.34 -28.95 -22.78
CA LEU A 661 -36.79 -27.65 -23.18
C LEU A 661 -36.85 -26.62 -22.05
N THR A 662 -37.94 -26.56 -21.28
CA THR A 662 -38.02 -25.69 -20.09
C THR A 662 -36.99 -26.07 -19.03
N ALA A 663 -36.78 -27.36 -18.80
CA ALA A 663 -35.76 -27.85 -17.88
C ALA A 663 -34.34 -27.51 -18.38
N VAL A 664 -34.07 -27.67 -19.67
CA VAL A 664 -32.81 -27.31 -20.33
C VAL A 664 -32.55 -25.81 -20.25
N PHE A 665 -33.55 -24.97 -20.56
CA PHE A 665 -33.45 -23.51 -20.45
C PHE A 665 -33.08 -23.06 -19.04
N ARG A 666 -33.68 -23.69 -18.03
CA ARG A 666 -33.36 -23.44 -16.62
C ARG A 666 -31.95 -23.92 -16.25
N LYS A 667 -31.55 -25.12 -16.68
CA LYS A 667 -30.23 -25.71 -16.38
C LYS A 667 -29.08 -24.97 -17.06
N LEU A 668 -29.31 -24.47 -18.27
CA LEU A 668 -28.31 -23.75 -19.07
C LEU A 668 -28.43 -22.22 -18.95
N ASN A 669 -29.38 -21.73 -18.14
CA ASN A 669 -29.67 -20.30 -17.95
C ASN A 669 -29.88 -19.52 -19.27
N VAL A 670 -30.56 -20.13 -20.24
CA VAL A 670 -30.90 -19.51 -21.52
C VAL A 670 -32.40 -19.21 -21.58
N ARG A 671 -32.79 -18.08 -22.17
CA ARG A 671 -34.19 -17.60 -22.12
C ARG A 671 -35.06 -18.09 -23.27
N ASN A 672 -34.45 -18.49 -24.39
CA ASN A 672 -35.19 -18.90 -25.57
C ASN A 672 -34.40 -19.90 -26.44
N ARG A 673 -35.14 -20.50 -27.38
CA ARG A 673 -34.63 -21.49 -28.33
C ARG A 673 -33.44 -20.96 -29.15
N THR A 674 -33.47 -19.71 -29.58
CA THR A 674 -32.40 -19.09 -30.37
C THR A 674 -31.10 -18.95 -29.57
N GLN A 675 -31.20 -18.57 -28.29
CA GLN A 675 -30.06 -18.53 -27.38
C GLN A 675 -29.49 -19.92 -27.11
N LEU A 676 -30.35 -20.94 -26.96
CA LEU A 676 -29.92 -22.32 -26.81
C LEU A 676 -29.12 -22.80 -28.04
N VAL A 677 -29.63 -22.59 -29.25
CA VAL A 677 -28.93 -22.97 -30.51
C VAL A 677 -27.61 -22.21 -30.66
N ASN A 678 -27.59 -20.91 -30.40
CA ASN A 678 -26.36 -20.10 -30.50
C ASN A 678 -25.31 -20.48 -29.46
N SER A 679 -25.71 -20.90 -28.26
CA SER A 679 -24.77 -21.39 -27.24
C SER A 679 -24.14 -22.73 -27.63
N TYR A 680 -24.85 -23.57 -28.39
CA TYR A 680 -24.37 -24.89 -28.79
C TYR A 680 -23.46 -24.83 -30.04
N LEU A 681 -23.81 -24.02 -31.05
CA LEU A 681 -23.03 -23.87 -32.28
C LEU A 681 -21.63 -23.25 -32.10
N LYS A 682 -21.39 -22.53 -30.99
CA LYS A 682 -20.06 -21.98 -30.65
C LYS A 682 -19.04 -23.04 -30.20
N LYS A 683 -19.46 -24.27 -29.89
CA LYS A 683 -18.59 -25.38 -29.47
C LYS A 683 -18.13 -26.30 -30.60
N THR A 684 -18.79 -26.28 -31.76
CA THR A 684 -18.55 -27.23 -32.87
C THR A 684 -17.78 -26.65 -34.06
N LYS A 685 -17.21 -25.45 -33.92
CA LYS A 685 -16.37 -24.79 -34.94
C LYS A 685 -14.93 -24.62 -34.49
#